data_AF-A0AAD6X894-F1
#
_entry.id   AF-A0AAD6X894-F1
#
_cell.length_a   1.000
_cell.length_b   1.000
_cell.length_c   1.000
_cell.angle_alpha   90.00
_cell.angle_beta   90.00
_cell.angle_gamma   90.00
#
_symmetry.space_group_name_H-M   'P 1'
#
loop_
_entity.id
_entity.type
_entity.pdbx_description
1 polymer ?
#
loop_
_entity_poly.entity_id
_entity_poly.type
_entity_poly.pdbx_seq_one_letter_code
_entity_poly.pdbx_strand_id
1 'polypeptide(L)'
;MANDEPLRQAIHLPDEIISEILSPALRVSDEAFSYISTISGKKSPFMTFTESTSALLVVCKAWLRVATPLLYNVVILRSKAQAQALAATLTANPALGAFIRKLRVEGGFAISMLKILQTSGNITDLFLSAEFASGDNACGLCRGLPLLDPVQVIVAKATLWGRTSQDALKLLHTLEKCIPAWKKLAVFEFPDSLCEMTDIPKALSRAPNLATFVILDPEYFLQRVAGYMELVATNPSLKRIRINPTESPYQSLYQSRAAFYHHVERNKTLNALFDQADVTSDPPSDLTQIENLPSTTPFVYPAQLAADPAQEDAIWSRVLYFALYNDPSKPRGLSYRPSLATPLLVCKLFARLGIPHLYKSPVLNSPKALNSFASELGLKPLLFQHIRGLTIKIDPMGASFSESFENIVASIPKLRELSATKAFPLRWDAFYDLGESTGSSIELFRGISIPRREAASPLVFTLFPQLQEFEWNSGTTFKDEPEVDTFSLLVKLTVTIFDESFLNLLSQMELPSLQTVEFSAHSIGGARFFQKHGGKLRDLTLSAFQIEDPTLAIWRSCPSMKTLGVYSGAKFPALFSFLTTDQTHTTLERIVFKNPGYLSSYRMGQTQKKALKKAMTALLASSSAFPALREVMHPSCEWPTSEPEISKSPWVNWAESFLERSVHLVGPKGVHWRPRLKFVTKSKK
;
A
#
# COMPACT_ATOMS: atom_id res chain seq x y z
N MET A 1 -14.26 -47.46 31.56
CA MET A 1 -14.70 -46.05 31.45
C MET A 1 -14.71 -45.70 29.97
N ALA A 2 -15.90 -45.71 29.37
CA ALA A 2 -16.10 -45.38 27.97
C ALA A 2 -16.12 -43.85 27.84
N ASN A 3 -15.24 -43.30 27.00
CA ASN A 3 -15.25 -41.88 26.65
C ASN A 3 -16.37 -41.65 25.64
N ASP A 4 -17.58 -41.36 26.15
CA ASP A 4 -18.63 -40.65 25.41
C ASP A 4 -18.19 -39.19 25.24
N GLU A 5 -17.32 -38.94 24.26
CA GLU A 5 -17.13 -37.60 23.74
C GLU A 5 -18.37 -37.29 22.88
N PRO A 6 -19.22 -36.32 23.23
CA PRO A 6 -20.40 -36.01 22.44
C PRO A 6 -19.91 -35.59 21.05
N LEU A 7 -20.25 -36.40 20.05
CA LEU A 7 -20.08 -36.09 18.63
C LEU A 7 -20.57 -34.66 18.41
N ARG A 8 -19.63 -33.71 18.33
CA ARG A 8 -19.93 -32.33 17.96
C ARG A 8 -20.60 -32.41 16.60
N GLN A 9 -21.93 -32.28 16.57
CA GLN A 9 -22.69 -32.18 15.34
C GLN A 9 -22.07 -31.03 14.55
N ALA A 10 -21.35 -31.37 13.49
CA ALA A 10 -20.77 -30.38 12.61
C ALA A 10 -21.93 -29.55 12.06
N ILE A 11 -21.94 -28.26 12.41
CA ILE A 11 -22.96 -27.32 11.93
C ILE A 11 -22.85 -27.31 10.39
N HIS A 12 -23.85 -27.90 9.73
CA HIS A 12 -23.92 -27.93 8.28
C HIS A 12 -24.50 -26.60 7.80
N LEU A 13 -23.66 -25.71 7.29
CA LEU A 13 -24.11 -24.47 6.67
C LEU A 13 -24.75 -24.78 5.30
N PRO A 14 -25.90 -24.16 4.96
CA PRO A 14 -26.42 -24.18 3.59
C PRO A 14 -25.41 -23.57 2.60
N ASP A 15 -25.48 -24.00 1.34
CA ASP A 15 -24.53 -23.59 0.30
C ASP A 15 -24.58 -22.10 0.01
N GLU A 16 -25.75 -21.48 0.13
CA GLU A 16 -25.97 -20.06 -0.06
C GLU A 16 -25.17 -19.27 0.97
N ILE A 17 -25.17 -19.72 2.22
CA ILE A 17 -24.41 -19.09 3.30
C ILE A 17 -22.91 -19.29 3.10
N ILE A 18 -22.47 -20.49 2.69
CA ILE A 18 -21.07 -20.74 2.33
C ILE A 18 -20.66 -19.84 1.15
N SER A 19 -21.51 -19.69 0.15
CA SER A 19 -21.28 -18.83 -1.02
C SER A 19 -21.13 -17.37 -0.60
N GLU A 20 -22.01 -16.84 0.25
CA GLU A 20 -21.90 -15.46 0.76
C GLU A 20 -20.63 -15.25 1.60
N ILE A 21 -20.24 -16.23 2.43
CA ILE A 21 -19.00 -16.19 3.21
C ILE A 21 -17.77 -16.15 2.29
N LEU A 22 -17.77 -16.96 1.23
CA LEU A 22 -16.63 -17.10 0.33
C LEU A 22 -16.55 -16.00 -0.73
N SER A 23 -17.67 -15.37 -1.06
CA SER A 23 -17.77 -14.41 -2.17
C SER A 23 -16.80 -13.22 -2.03
N PRO A 24 -16.65 -12.55 -0.88
CA PRO A 24 -15.69 -11.45 -0.73
C PRO A 24 -14.23 -11.84 -1.01
N ALA A 25 -13.86 -13.11 -0.79
CA ALA A 25 -12.50 -13.60 -0.98
C ALA A 25 -12.25 -14.15 -2.40
N LEU A 26 -13.29 -14.66 -3.06
CA LEU A 26 -13.18 -15.32 -4.37
C LEU A 26 -13.67 -14.46 -5.54
N ARG A 27 -14.59 -13.51 -5.31
CA ARG A 27 -15.11 -12.65 -6.37
C ARG A 27 -14.12 -11.54 -6.68
N VAL A 28 -14.03 -11.25 -7.97
CA VAL A 28 -13.34 -10.08 -8.51
C VAL A 28 -14.43 -9.10 -8.93
N SER A 29 -14.40 -7.87 -8.41
CA SER A 29 -15.34 -6.84 -8.85
C SER A 29 -15.12 -6.48 -10.31
N ASP A 30 -16.18 -6.02 -10.98
CA ASP A 30 -16.09 -5.61 -12.38
C ASP A 30 -15.10 -4.46 -12.57
N GLU A 31 -15.04 -3.52 -11.62
CA GLU A 31 -14.05 -2.44 -11.58
C GLU A 31 -12.61 -3.00 -11.49
N ALA A 32 -12.36 -3.98 -10.63
CA ALA A 32 -11.04 -4.60 -10.55
C ALA A 32 -10.71 -5.35 -11.84
N PHE A 33 -11.68 -6.07 -12.43
CA PHE A 33 -11.51 -6.84 -13.66
C PHE A 33 -11.21 -5.95 -14.87
N SER A 34 -11.89 -4.80 -15.00
CA SER A 34 -11.68 -3.83 -16.08
C SER A 34 -10.49 -2.90 -15.81
N TYR A 35 -9.95 -2.87 -14.58
CA TYR A 35 -8.87 -1.98 -14.20
C TYR A 35 -7.67 -2.02 -15.15
N ILE A 36 -7.34 -0.87 -15.74
CA ILE A 36 -6.21 -0.69 -16.65
C ILE A 36 -5.13 0.13 -15.95
N SER A 37 -3.93 -0.43 -15.90
CA SER A 37 -2.75 0.24 -15.35
C SER A 37 -2.14 1.18 -16.39
N THR A 38 -2.84 2.25 -16.76
CA THR A 38 -2.35 3.24 -17.74
C THR A 38 -1.45 4.31 -17.11
N ILE A 39 -1.67 4.64 -15.83
CA ILE A 39 -0.86 5.63 -15.12
C ILE A 39 0.43 4.98 -14.62
N SER A 40 1.57 5.53 -15.03
CA SER A 40 2.90 5.05 -14.60
C SER A 40 2.97 4.94 -13.08
N GLY A 41 3.09 3.71 -12.58
CA GLY A 41 3.28 3.43 -11.15
C GLY A 41 2.04 2.94 -10.39
N LYS A 42 0.82 3.03 -10.95
CA LYS A 42 -0.31 2.30 -10.36
C LYS A 42 -0.15 0.81 -10.68
N LYS A 43 -0.35 -0.02 -9.67
CA LYS A 43 -0.18 -1.47 -9.76
C LYS A 43 -1.55 -2.09 -10.02
N SER A 44 -1.68 -2.96 -11.03
CA SER A 44 -2.86 -3.84 -11.21
C SER A 44 -3.31 -4.43 -9.86
N PRO A 45 -4.61 -4.40 -9.51
CA PRO A 45 -5.12 -4.88 -8.23
C PRO A 45 -4.81 -6.37 -8.01
N PHE A 46 -4.60 -7.11 -9.09
CA PHE A 46 -4.22 -8.52 -9.07
C PHE A 46 -2.74 -8.76 -8.75
N MET A 47 -1.99 -7.71 -8.40
CA MET A 47 -0.57 -7.79 -8.00
C MET A 47 -0.37 -7.80 -6.49
N THR A 48 -1.40 -7.51 -5.69
CA THR A 48 -1.26 -7.37 -4.23
C THR A 48 -1.73 -8.59 -3.44
N PHE A 49 -2.16 -9.67 -4.08
CA PHE A 49 -2.66 -10.85 -3.37
C PHE A 49 -1.53 -11.55 -2.61
N THR A 50 -1.64 -11.52 -1.29
CA THR A 50 -0.71 -12.17 -0.36
C THR A 50 -1.07 -13.62 -0.09
N GLU A 51 -2.24 -14.11 -0.51
CA GLU A 51 -2.69 -15.48 -0.22
C GLU A 51 -3.27 -16.15 -1.46
N SER A 52 -3.08 -17.47 -1.56
CA SER A 52 -3.69 -18.25 -2.63
C SER A 52 -5.14 -18.53 -2.25
N THR A 53 -6.09 -18.06 -3.06
CA THR A 53 -7.51 -18.37 -2.92
C THR A 53 -7.80 -19.87 -2.97
N SER A 54 -6.88 -20.67 -3.53
CA SER A 54 -6.97 -22.15 -3.53
C SER A 54 -6.96 -22.77 -2.13
N ALA A 55 -6.42 -22.07 -1.11
CA ALA A 55 -6.45 -22.55 0.27
C ALA A 55 -7.88 -22.70 0.82
N LEU A 56 -8.84 -21.91 0.30
CA LEU A 56 -10.24 -22.01 0.69
C LEU A 56 -10.89 -23.32 0.18
N LEU A 57 -10.35 -23.91 -0.90
CA LEU A 57 -10.91 -25.12 -1.51
C LEU A 57 -10.56 -26.39 -0.73
N VAL A 58 -9.56 -26.35 0.16
CA VAL A 58 -9.09 -27.52 0.91
C VAL A 58 -9.67 -27.62 2.32
N VAL A 59 -10.59 -26.72 2.71
CA VAL A 59 -11.21 -26.70 4.05
C VAL A 59 -12.12 -27.92 4.25
N CYS A 60 -13.12 -28.12 3.39
CA CYS A 60 -14.00 -29.29 3.42
C CYS A 60 -14.67 -29.52 2.06
N LYS A 61 -15.39 -30.64 1.89
CA LYS A 61 -16.08 -31.00 0.63
C LYS A 61 -17.16 -29.98 0.23
N ALA A 62 -17.90 -29.42 1.19
CA ALA A 62 -18.92 -28.41 0.90
C ALA A 62 -18.28 -27.11 0.38
N TRP A 63 -17.20 -26.66 1.03
CA TRP A 63 -16.43 -25.50 0.58
C TRP A 63 -15.83 -25.74 -0.80
N LEU A 64 -15.21 -26.90 -1.06
CA LEU A 64 -14.70 -27.23 -2.40
C LEU A 64 -15.81 -27.12 -3.46
N ARG A 65 -16.98 -27.71 -3.21
CA ARG A 65 -18.10 -27.72 -4.14
C ARG A 65 -18.66 -26.31 -4.42
N VAL A 66 -18.84 -25.49 -3.39
CA VAL A 66 -19.39 -24.12 -3.51
C VAL A 66 -18.33 -23.13 -4.03
N ALA A 67 -17.08 -23.25 -3.59
CA ALA A 67 -15.97 -22.38 -3.99
C ALA A 67 -15.54 -22.59 -5.44
N THR A 68 -15.61 -23.81 -5.98
CA THR A 68 -15.12 -24.13 -7.33
C THR A 68 -15.76 -23.24 -8.40
N PRO A 69 -17.10 -23.14 -8.54
CA PRO A 69 -17.70 -22.26 -9.54
C PRO A 69 -17.36 -20.78 -9.31
N LEU A 70 -17.27 -20.34 -8.04
CA LEU A 70 -16.89 -18.96 -7.71
C LEU A 70 -15.45 -18.64 -8.12
N LEU A 71 -14.52 -19.56 -7.88
CA LEU A 71 -13.10 -19.42 -8.23
C LEU A 71 -12.88 -19.38 -9.75
N TYR A 72 -13.59 -20.24 -10.49
CA TYR A 72 -13.46 -20.30 -11.96
C TYR A 72 -14.28 -19.23 -12.67
N ASN A 73 -15.20 -18.54 -11.99
CA ASN A 73 -16.05 -17.53 -12.61
C ASN A 73 -15.24 -16.42 -13.31
N VAL A 74 -14.19 -15.94 -12.64
CA VAL A 74 -13.27 -14.91 -13.15
C VAL A 74 -11.85 -15.46 -13.16
N VAL A 75 -11.32 -15.71 -14.37
CA VAL A 75 -9.97 -16.22 -14.58
C VAL A 75 -9.04 -15.11 -15.04
N ILE A 76 -7.90 -14.97 -14.38
CA ILE A 76 -6.89 -13.95 -14.68
C ILE A 76 -5.55 -14.64 -14.96
N LEU A 77 -5.08 -14.57 -16.21
CA LEU A 77 -3.85 -15.19 -16.69
C LEU A 77 -2.77 -14.14 -16.92
N ARG A 78 -1.65 -14.26 -16.21
CA ARG A 78 -0.57 -13.26 -16.20
C ARG A 78 0.82 -13.87 -16.37
N SER A 79 0.86 -15.17 -16.63
CA SER A 79 2.10 -15.91 -16.86
C SER A 79 1.82 -17.15 -17.69
N LYS A 80 2.85 -17.61 -18.39
CA LYS A 80 2.79 -18.84 -19.18
C LYS A 80 2.47 -20.06 -18.33
N ALA A 81 3.02 -20.12 -17.11
CA ALA A 81 2.81 -21.23 -16.19
C ALA A 81 1.33 -21.34 -15.75
N GLN A 82 0.67 -20.22 -15.44
CA GLN A 82 -0.76 -20.20 -15.12
C GLN A 82 -1.61 -20.69 -16.30
N ALA A 83 -1.33 -20.19 -17.52
CA ALA A 83 -2.07 -20.60 -18.70
C ALA A 83 -1.86 -22.10 -19.02
N GLN A 84 -0.64 -22.62 -18.86
CA GLN A 84 -0.37 -24.05 -19.03
C GLN A 84 -1.06 -24.91 -17.98
N ALA A 85 -1.01 -24.51 -16.70
CA ALA A 85 -1.67 -25.22 -15.61
C ALA A 85 -3.18 -25.25 -15.84
N LEU A 86 -3.80 -24.11 -16.16
CA LEU A 86 -5.23 -24.04 -16.47
C LEU A 86 -5.58 -24.88 -17.70
N ALA A 87 -4.81 -24.78 -18.79
CA ALA A 87 -5.03 -25.59 -19.98
C ALA A 87 -4.98 -27.10 -19.68
N ALA A 88 -4.03 -27.54 -18.86
CA ALA A 88 -3.93 -28.94 -18.44
C ALA A 88 -5.14 -29.35 -17.58
N THR A 89 -5.52 -28.52 -16.61
CA THR A 89 -6.70 -28.75 -15.76
C THR A 89 -7.99 -28.84 -16.58
N LEU A 90 -8.21 -27.93 -17.52
CA LEU A 90 -9.41 -27.93 -18.37
C LEU A 90 -9.40 -29.08 -19.39
N THR A 91 -8.21 -29.52 -19.83
CA THR A 91 -8.10 -30.73 -20.67
C THR A 91 -8.49 -31.98 -19.87
N ALA A 92 -8.05 -32.08 -18.62
CA ALA A 92 -8.37 -33.21 -17.74
C ALA A 92 -9.82 -33.18 -17.23
N ASN A 93 -10.38 -31.99 -17.05
CA ASN A 93 -11.75 -31.79 -16.58
C ASN A 93 -12.43 -30.64 -17.36
N PRO A 94 -12.98 -30.93 -18.56
CA PRO A 94 -13.60 -29.92 -19.41
C PRO A 94 -14.81 -29.22 -18.78
N ALA A 95 -15.51 -29.87 -17.84
CA ALA A 95 -16.68 -29.31 -17.17
C ALA A 95 -16.35 -28.02 -16.39
N LEU A 96 -15.11 -27.87 -15.91
CA LEU A 96 -14.66 -26.65 -15.23
C LEU A 96 -14.64 -25.44 -16.16
N GLY A 97 -14.43 -25.65 -17.46
CA GLY A 97 -14.43 -24.57 -18.46
C GLY A 97 -15.80 -23.91 -18.61
N ALA A 98 -16.88 -24.63 -18.31
CA ALA A 98 -18.25 -24.09 -18.34
C ALA A 98 -18.51 -23.04 -17.25
N PHE A 99 -17.72 -23.03 -16.17
CA PHE A 99 -17.84 -22.04 -15.09
C PHE A 99 -17.15 -20.71 -15.42
N ILE A 100 -16.24 -20.69 -16.41
CA ILE A 100 -15.50 -19.48 -16.78
C ILE A 100 -16.41 -18.52 -17.55
N ARG A 101 -16.70 -17.37 -16.92
CA ARG A 101 -17.52 -16.29 -17.49
C ARG A 101 -16.67 -15.10 -17.89
N LYS A 102 -15.69 -14.74 -17.06
CA LYS A 102 -14.78 -13.63 -17.33
C LYS A 102 -13.36 -14.15 -17.48
N LEU A 103 -12.71 -13.79 -18.58
CA LEU A 103 -11.33 -14.18 -18.85
C LEU A 103 -10.48 -12.93 -19.12
N ARG A 104 -9.46 -12.72 -18.29
CA ARG A 104 -8.46 -11.67 -18.45
C ARG A 104 -7.11 -12.28 -18.81
N VAL A 105 -6.53 -11.83 -19.92
CA VAL A 105 -5.26 -12.35 -20.46
C VAL A 105 -4.25 -11.22 -20.58
N GLU A 106 -3.21 -11.25 -19.76
CA GLU A 106 -2.09 -10.30 -19.75
C GLU A 106 -0.82 -10.93 -20.37
N GLY A 107 -0.88 -11.27 -21.67
CA GLY A 107 0.26 -11.80 -22.41
C GLY A 107 -0.11 -12.81 -23.50
N GLY A 108 0.92 -13.35 -24.18
CA GLY A 108 0.77 -14.31 -25.29
C GLY A 108 1.20 -15.72 -24.92
N PHE A 109 0.30 -16.51 -24.34
CA PHE A 109 0.65 -17.83 -23.80
C PHE A 109 0.56 -18.99 -24.81
N ALA A 110 0.75 -18.70 -26.10
CA ALA A 110 0.85 -19.68 -27.19
C ALA A 110 -0.31 -20.70 -27.17
N ILE A 111 0.00 -21.98 -27.44
CA ILE A 111 -0.98 -23.07 -27.61
C ILE A 111 -1.87 -23.31 -26.39
N SER A 112 -1.45 -22.94 -25.18
CA SER A 112 -2.27 -23.08 -23.98
C SER A 112 -3.55 -22.26 -24.07
N MET A 113 -3.48 -21.07 -24.68
CA MET A 113 -4.67 -20.25 -24.86
C MET A 113 -5.69 -20.90 -25.79
N LEU A 114 -5.25 -21.58 -26.85
CA LEU A 114 -6.18 -22.30 -27.72
C LEU A 114 -6.97 -23.36 -26.94
N LYS A 115 -6.26 -24.15 -26.11
CA LYS A 115 -6.89 -25.20 -25.29
C LYS A 115 -7.90 -24.62 -24.30
N ILE A 116 -7.54 -23.53 -23.62
CA ILE A 116 -8.43 -22.85 -22.67
C ILE A 116 -9.69 -22.35 -23.39
N LEU A 117 -9.54 -21.70 -24.54
CA LEU A 117 -10.67 -21.14 -25.28
C LEU A 117 -11.57 -22.23 -25.89
N GLN A 118 -11.00 -23.36 -26.30
CA GLN A 118 -11.76 -24.53 -26.79
C GLN A 118 -12.69 -25.13 -25.72
N THR A 119 -12.29 -25.10 -24.45
CA THR A 119 -13.08 -25.66 -23.34
C THR A 119 -13.97 -24.63 -22.64
N SER A 120 -13.85 -23.34 -22.97
CA SER A 120 -14.48 -22.23 -22.23
C SER A 120 -15.44 -21.42 -23.11
N GLY A 121 -16.40 -22.08 -23.75
CA GLY A 121 -17.36 -21.42 -24.66
C GLY A 121 -18.34 -20.46 -23.99
N ASN A 122 -18.32 -20.37 -22.66
CA ASN A 122 -19.24 -19.58 -21.83
C ASN A 122 -18.71 -18.18 -21.46
N ILE A 123 -17.56 -17.79 -22.01
CA ILE A 123 -16.94 -16.49 -21.74
C ILE A 123 -17.83 -15.36 -22.27
N THR A 124 -18.31 -14.53 -21.36
CA THR A 124 -19.10 -13.32 -21.64
C THR A 124 -18.22 -12.07 -21.65
N ASP A 125 -17.19 -12.02 -20.81
CA ASP A 125 -16.35 -10.84 -20.63
C ASP A 125 -14.89 -11.23 -20.93
N LEU A 126 -14.31 -10.61 -21.95
CA LEU A 126 -12.96 -10.91 -22.40
C LEU A 126 -12.08 -9.67 -22.29
N PHE A 127 -11.04 -9.75 -21.45
CA PHE A 127 -10.00 -8.73 -21.35
C PHE A 127 -8.71 -9.23 -22.01
N LEU A 128 -8.16 -8.44 -22.94
CA LEU A 128 -6.92 -8.74 -23.67
C LEU A 128 -5.91 -7.61 -23.52
N SER A 129 -4.73 -7.92 -22.99
CA SER A 129 -3.58 -7.03 -23.08
C SER A 129 -2.95 -7.12 -24.47
N ALA A 130 -2.77 -5.98 -25.12
CA ALA A 130 -1.97 -5.82 -26.34
C ALA A 130 -0.46 -5.66 -26.04
N GLU A 131 -0.05 -5.88 -24.79
CA GLU A 131 1.34 -5.78 -24.37
C GLU A 131 1.93 -7.19 -24.19
N PHE A 132 2.79 -7.57 -25.12
CA PHE A 132 3.44 -8.89 -25.14
C PHE A 132 4.90 -8.78 -24.71
N ALA A 133 5.31 -9.72 -23.88
CA ALA A 133 6.70 -9.94 -23.54
C ALA A 133 7.54 -10.32 -24.77
N SER A 134 8.86 -10.10 -24.70
CA SER A 134 9.77 -10.79 -25.60
C SER A 134 9.70 -12.30 -25.35
N GLY A 135 9.34 -13.07 -26.38
CA GLY A 135 9.17 -14.52 -26.30
C GLY A 135 7.71 -14.99 -26.12
N ASP A 136 6.78 -14.07 -25.88
CA ASP A 136 5.35 -14.38 -25.97
C ASP A 136 4.94 -14.66 -27.41
N ASN A 137 3.81 -15.38 -27.57
CA ASN A 137 3.27 -15.73 -28.87
C ASN A 137 1.73 -15.73 -28.83
N ALA A 138 1.11 -14.89 -29.67
CA ALA A 138 -0.34 -14.73 -29.75
C ALA A 138 -1.07 -15.83 -30.54
N CYS A 139 -0.36 -16.77 -31.18
CA CYS A 139 -0.95 -17.74 -32.12
C CYS A 139 -2.13 -18.54 -31.54
N GLY A 140 -2.05 -18.97 -30.27
CA GLY A 140 -3.17 -19.69 -29.65
C GLY A 140 -4.38 -18.81 -29.36
N LEU A 141 -4.18 -17.53 -29.04
CA LEU A 141 -5.26 -16.55 -28.96
C LEU A 141 -5.89 -16.35 -30.34
N CYS A 142 -5.08 -16.08 -31.37
CA CYS A 142 -5.58 -15.87 -32.74
C CYS A 142 -6.42 -17.05 -33.25
N ARG A 143 -6.03 -18.29 -32.90
CA ARG A 143 -6.78 -19.48 -33.30
C ARG A 143 -8.03 -19.74 -32.45
N GLY A 144 -8.03 -19.30 -31.20
CA GLY A 144 -9.14 -19.57 -30.27
C GLY A 144 -10.22 -18.50 -30.26
N LEU A 145 -9.89 -17.23 -30.55
CA LEU A 145 -10.86 -16.12 -30.58
C LEU A 145 -12.07 -16.35 -31.49
N PRO A 146 -11.93 -16.96 -32.70
CA PRO A 146 -13.09 -17.28 -33.54
C PRO A 146 -14.08 -18.28 -32.92
N LEU A 147 -13.70 -18.98 -31.84
CA LEU A 147 -14.54 -19.96 -31.13
C LEU A 147 -15.45 -19.30 -30.09
N LEU A 148 -15.27 -18.01 -29.82
CA LEU A 148 -16.00 -17.27 -28.80
C LEU A 148 -17.11 -16.41 -29.41
N ASP A 149 -18.02 -15.97 -28.55
CA ASP A 149 -19.06 -14.98 -28.85
C ASP A 149 -19.30 -14.12 -27.59
N PRO A 150 -18.30 -13.28 -27.20
CA PRO A 150 -18.35 -12.53 -25.95
C PRO A 150 -19.37 -11.40 -26.00
N VAL A 151 -19.88 -11.00 -24.84
CA VAL A 151 -20.76 -9.83 -24.66
C VAL A 151 -19.94 -8.55 -24.54
N GLN A 152 -18.83 -8.61 -23.81
CA GLN A 152 -17.93 -7.49 -23.58
C GLN A 152 -16.50 -7.85 -23.92
N VAL A 153 -15.82 -6.96 -24.63
CA VAL A 153 -14.39 -7.08 -24.91
C VAL A 153 -13.67 -5.81 -24.48
N ILE A 154 -12.62 -5.97 -23.69
CA ILE A 154 -11.74 -4.90 -23.21
C ILE A 154 -10.36 -5.15 -23.78
N VAL A 155 -9.83 -4.21 -24.55
CA VAL A 155 -8.45 -4.24 -25.00
C VAL A 155 -7.66 -3.22 -24.20
N ALA A 156 -6.54 -3.64 -23.63
CA ALA A 156 -5.68 -2.77 -22.83
C ALA A 156 -4.27 -2.66 -23.43
N LYS A 157 -3.63 -1.50 -23.23
CA LYS A 157 -2.22 -1.27 -23.55
C LYS A 157 -1.61 -0.53 -22.36
N ALA A 158 -0.67 -1.15 -21.63
CA ALA A 158 -0.15 -0.53 -20.40
C ALA A 158 0.87 0.57 -20.69
N THR A 159 1.65 0.47 -21.78
CA THR A 159 2.60 1.53 -22.16
C THR A 159 2.12 2.34 -23.35
N LEU A 160 1.91 3.63 -23.11
CA LEU A 160 1.60 4.63 -24.14
C LEU A 160 2.76 4.80 -25.16
N TRP A 161 4.00 4.62 -24.71
CA TRP A 161 5.22 4.95 -25.46
C TRP A 161 5.94 3.74 -26.06
N GLY A 162 5.34 2.55 -25.99
CA GLY A 162 5.91 1.31 -26.52
C GLY A 162 5.53 1.06 -27.98
N ARG A 163 6.49 0.58 -28.79
CA ARG A 163 6.18 -0.03 -30.10
C ARG A 163 5.32 -1.28 -29.87
N THR A 164 4.18 -1.34 -30.53
CA THR A 164 3.33 -2.53 -30.55
C THR A 164 4.10 -3.69 -31.17
N SER A 165 4.14 -4.85 -30.49
CA SER A 165 4.85 -6.02 -31.00
C SER A 165 4.14 -6.61 -32.23
N GLN A 166 4.87 -7.37 -33.06
CA GLN A 166 4.26 -8.05 -34.21
C GLN A 166 3.15 -9.02 -33.79
N ASP A 167 3.30 -9.69 -32.64
CA ASP A 167 2.26 -10.58 -32.13
C ASP A 167 1.04 -9.84 -31.58
N ALA A 168 1.22 -8.63 -31.02
CA ALA A 168 0.08 -7.75 -30.75
C ALA A 168 -0.65 -7.34 -32.02
N LEU A 169 0.06 -6.94 -33.07
CA LEU A 169 -0.57 -6.61 -34.35
C LEU A 169 -1.33 -7.79 -34.93
N LYS A 170 -0.77 -9.01 -34.87
CA LYS A 170 -1.48 -10.23 -35.28
C LYS A 170 -2.74 -10.47 -34.46
N LEU A 171 -2.68 -10.26 -33.13
CA LEU A 171 -3.86 -10.37 -32.26
C LEU A 171 -4.93 -9.36 -32.67
N LEU A 172 -4.56 -8.09 -32.84
CA LEU A 172 -5.48 -7.01 -33.23
C LEU A 172 -6.13 -7.27 -34.59
N HIS A 173 -5.36 -7.71 -35.59
CA HIS A 173 -5.91 -8.10 -36.89
C HIS A 173 -6.81 -9.35 -36.81
N THR A 174 -6.58 -10.23 -35.83
CA THR A 174 -7.50 -11.35 -35.60
C THR A 174 -8.81 -10.87 -34.99
N LEU A 175 -8.75 -9.93 -34.03
CA LEU A 175 -9.95 -9.31 -33.46
C LEU A 175 -10.78 -8.61 -34.53
N GLU A 176 -10.16 -7.85 -35.42
CA GLU A 176 -10.80 -7.22 -36.58
C GLU A 176 -11.67 -8.20 -37.38
N LYS A 177 -11.19 -9.43 -37.58
CA LYS A 177 -11.93 -10.49 -38.30
C LYS A 177 -13.04 -11.12 -37.46
N CYS A 178 -12.86 -11.22 -36.14
CA CYS A 178 -13.81 -11.87 -35.26
C CYS A 178 -14.99 -10.96 -34.90
N ILE A 179 -14.76 -9.66 -34.72
CA ILE A 179 -15.75 -8.69 -34.26
C ILE A 179 -17.07 -8.74 -35.08
N PRO A 180 -17.05 -8.76 -36.43
CA PRO A 180 -18.28 -8.83 -37.21
C PRO A 180 -19.04 -10.15 -37.07
N ALA A 181 -18.36 -11.22 -36.66
CA ALA A 181 -18.96 -12.55 -36.47
C ALA A 181 -19.56 -12.74 -35.07
N TRP A 182 -19.17 -11.92 -34.10
CA TRP A 182 -19.68 -11.98 -32.73
C TRP A 182 -21.07 -11.36 -32.63
N LYS A 183 -22.06 -12.23 -32.43
CA LYS A 183 -23.48 -11.88 -32.35
C LYS A 183 -23.85 -11.33 -30.98
N LYS A 184 -23.08 -11.63 -29.93
CA LYS A 184 -23.39 -11.15 -28.58
C LYS A 184 -22.65 -9.88 -28.18
N LEU A 185 -21.66 -9.44 -28.96
CA LEU A 185 -20.82 -8.29 -28.62
C LEU A 185 -21.66 -7.03 -28.49
N ALA A 186 -21.86 -6.57 -27.25
CA ALA A 186 -22.63 -5.40 -26.88
C ALA A 186 -21.74 -4.24 -26.42
N VAL A 187 -20.60 -4.54 -25.77
CA VAL A 187 -19.68 -3.53 -25.23
C VAL A 187 -18.27 -3.78 -25.74
N PHE A 188 -17.62 -2.75 -26.28
CA PHE A 188 -16.22 -2.83 -26.68
C PHE A 188 -15.44 -1.65 -26.10
N GLU A 189 -14.43 -1.94 -25.30
CA GLU A 189 -13.53 -0.94 -24.71
C GLU A 189 -12.16 -1.01 -25.36
N PHE A 190 -11.66 0.13 -25.82
CA PHE A 190 -10.44 0.16 -26.63
C PHE A 190 -9.56 1.38 -26.34
N PRO A 191 -8.22 1.22 -26.28
CA PRO A 191 -7.31 2.34 -26.06
C PRO A 191 -7.25 3.22 -27.31
N ASP A 192 -7.38 4.52 -27.13
CA ASP A 192 -7.35 5.52 -28.21
C ASP A 192 -6.10 5.36 -29.10
N SER A 193 -4.94 5.17 -28.46
CA SER A 193 -3.65 4.98 -29.13
C SER A 193 -3.56 3.79 -30.08
N LEU A 194 -4.47 2.81 -30.01
CA LEU A 194 -4.49 1.65 -30.90
C LEU A 194 -5.42 1.84 -32.11
N CYS A 195 -6.31 2.84 -32.10
CA CYS A 195 -7.33 3.01 -33.13
C CYS A 195 -6.72 3.32 -34.50
N GLU A 196 -5.67 4.13 -34.56
CA GLU A 196 -5.02 4.52 -35.82
C GLU A 196 -4.19 3.39 -36.45
N MET A 197 -3.84 2.38 -35.66
CA MET A 197 -2.96 1.29 -36.11
C MET A 197 -3.73 0.07 -36.64
N THR A 198 -5.06 0.09 -36.62
CA THR A 198 -5.87 -1.10 -36.89
C THR A 198 -7.17 -0.76 -37.63
N ASP A 199 -7.72 -1.75 -38.33
CA ASP A 199 -9.06 -1.67 -38.94
C ASP A 199 -10.17 -2.07 -37.95
N ILE A 200 -9.88 -2.17 -36.65
CA ILE A 200 -10.88 -2.49 -35.61
C ILE A 200 -12.06 -1.51 -35.62
N PRO A 201 -11.88 -0.18 -35.77
CA PRO A 201 -13.00 0.75 -35.89
C PRO A 201 -13.96 0.42 -37.04
N LYS A 202 -13.43 -0.06 -38.17
CA LYS A 202 -14.19 -0.51 -39.34
C LYS A 202 -14.90 -1.84 -39.09
N ALA A 203 -14.27 -2.74 -38.33
CA ALA A 203 -14.91 -3.98 -37.90
C ALA A 203 -16.06 -3.69 -36.91
N LEU A 204 -15.83 -2.79 -35.96
CA LEU A 204 -16.83 -2.34 -35.00
C LEU A 204 -18.02 -1.66 -35.69
N SER A 205 -17.81 -0.92 -36.79
CA SER A 205 -18.93 -0.34 -37.55
C SER A 205 -19.89 -1.38 -38.17
N ARG A 206 -19.43 -2.64 -38.27
CA ARG A 206 -20.18 -3.78 -38.83
C ARG A 206 -20.64 -4.78 -37.78
N ALA A 207 -20.31 -4.56 -36.50
CA ALA A 207 -20.68 -5.46 -35.42
C ALA A 207 -22.21 -5.40 -35.20
N PRO A 208 -22.94 -6.52 -35.32
CA PRO A 208 -24.40 -6.50 -35.44
C PRO A 208 -25.12 -5.96 -34.19
N ASN A 209 -24.55 -6.17 -33.00
CA ASN A 209 -25.21 -5.85 -31.72
C ASN A 209 -24.39 -4.92 -30.81
N LEU A 210 -23.37 -4.24 -31.36
CA LEU A 210 -22.54 -3.33 -30.60
C LEU A 210 -23.37 -2.14 -30.13
N ALA A 211 -23.62 -2.05 -28.82
CA ALA A 211 -24.45 -1.01 -28.21
C ALA A 211 -23.62 0.10 -27.56
N THR A 212 -22.44 -0.23 -27.02
CA THR A 212 -21.57 0.73 -26.32
C THR A 212 -20.12 0.59 -26.77
N PHE A 213 -19.52 1.72 -27.13
CA PHE A 213 -18.09 1.83 -27.40
C PHE A 213 -17.45 2.70 -26.31
N VAL A 214 -16.42 2.18 -25.63
CA VAL A 214 -15.72 2.91 -24.56
C VAL A 214 -14.29 3.21 -25.00
N ILE A 215 -13.92 4.48 -24.95
CA ILE A 215 -12.57 4.93 -25.26
C ILE A 215 -11.78 4.98 -23.96
N LEU A 216 -10.67 4.25 -23.94
CA LEU A 216 -9.76 4.14 -22.80
C LEU A 216 -8.56 5.07 -23.00
N ASP A 217 -8.20 5.79 -21.94
CA ASP A 217 -6.99 6.62 -21.85
C ASP A 217 -6.82 7.65 -22.99
N PRO A 218 -7.68 8.67 -23.04
CA PRO A 218 -7.69 9.65 -24.12
C PRO A 218 -6.59 10.73 -23.96
N GLU A 219 -5.70 10.63 -22.96
CA GLU A 219 -4.87 11.75 -22.46
C GLU A 219 -4.05 12.48 -23.52
N TYR A 220 -3.69 11.83 -24.64
CA TYR A 220 -2.79 12.40 -25.64
C TYR A 220 -3.45 12.78 -26.98
N PHE A 221 -4.62 12.22 -27.31
CA PHE A 221 -5.22 12.36 -28.64
C PHE A 221 -6.52 13.18 -28.68
N LEU A 222 -7.00 13.68 -27.53
CA LEU A 222 -8.11 14.63 -27.45
C LEU A 222 -7.89 15.96 -28.21
N GLN A 223 -6.75 16.19 -28.84
CA GLN A 223 -6.59 17.37 -29.69
C GLN A 223 -7.45 17.33 -30.96
N ARG A 224 -7.90 16.15 -31.41
CA ARG A 224 -8.83 15.99 -32.53
C ARG A 224 -9.76 14.81 -32.29
N VAL A 225 -11.03 14.94 -32.66
CA VAL A 225 -11.88 13.74 -32.87
C VAL A 225 -11.25 12.97 -34.00
N ALA A 226 -10.75 11.79 -33.67
CA ALA A 226 -10.11 10.94 -34.65
C ALA A 226 -11.19 10.30 -35.53
N GLY A 227 -10.96 10.26 -36.85
CA GLY A 227 -11.94 9.77 -37.84
C GLY A 227 -12.44 8.34 -37.58
N TYR A 228 -11.74 7.57 -36.73
CA TYR A 228 -12.22 6.28 -36.28
C TYR A 228 -13.53 6.37 -35.47
N MET A 229 -13.75 7.44 -34.70
CA MET A 229 -14.98 7.61 -33.90
C MET A 229 -16.18 7.78 -34.81
N GLU A 230 -16.04 8.62 -35.84
CA GLU A 230 -17.06 8.81 -36.87
C GLU A 230 -17.35 7.50 -37.59
N LEU A 231 -16.32 6.72 -37.89
CA LEU A 231 -16.47 5.40 -38.50
C LEU A 231 -17.26 4.44 -37.61
N VAL A 232 -16.94 4.34 -36.31
CA VAL A 232 -17.68 3.49 -35.37
C VAL A 232 -19.11 3.97 -35.20
N ALA A 233 -19.34 5.27 -35.22
CA ALA A 233 -20.68 5.88 -35.15
C ALA A 233 -21.57 5.57 -36.36
N THR A 234 -21.03 5.04 -37.46
CA THR A 234 -21.84 4.51 -38.58
C THR A 234 -22.48 3.16 -38.27
N ASN A 235 -22.15 2.52 -37.14
CA ASN A 235 -22.81 1.30 -36.72
C ASN A 235 -24.29 1.58 -36.37
N PRO A 236 -25.25 0.92 -37.04
CA PRO A 236 -26.68 1.17 -36.80
C PRO A 236 -27.18 0.73 -35.42
N SER A 237 -26.46 -0.17 -34.73
CA SER A 237 -26.80 -0.68 -33.41
C SER A 237 -26.16 0.09 -32.26
N LEU A 238 -25.21 0.99 -32.56
CA LEU A 238 -24.49 1.74 -31.54
C LEU A 238 -25.42 2.77 -30.90
N LYS A 239 -25.51 2.71 -29.57
CA LYS A 239 -26.38 3.59 -28.77
C LYS A 239 -25.58 4.62 -27.97
N ARG A 240 -24.32 4.30 -27.63
CA ARG A 240 -23.52 5.13 -26.75
C ARG A 240 -22.03 5.05 -27.05
N ILE A 241 -21.37 6.19 -26.96
CA ILE A 241 -19.91 6.32 -26.85
C ILE A 241 -19.60 6.89 -25.46
N ARG A 242 -18.74 6.20 -24.71
CA ARG A 242 -18.26 6.65 -23.40
C ARG A 242 -16.76 6.91 -23.46
N ILE A 243 -16.30 7.86 -22.66
CA ILE A 243 -14.89 8.05 -22.38
C ILE A 243 -14.68 7.68 -20.93
N ASN A 244 -13.77 6.75 -20.66
CA ASN A 244 -13.37 6.47 -19.28
C ASN A 244 -12.16 7.37 -18.94
N PRO A 245 -12.35 8.47 -18.19
CA PRO A 245 -11.24 9.36 -17.88
C PRO A 245 -10.25 8.65 -16.98
N THR A 246 -8.99 8.63 -17.38
CA THR A 246 -7.91 8.28 -16.47
C THR A 246 -7.89 9.29 -15.33
N GLU A 247 -7.72 8.84 -14.08
CA GLU A 247 -7.52 9.67 -12.88
C GLU A 247 -6.16 10.40 -12.92
N SER A 248 -5.94 11.20 -13.96
CA SER A 248 -4.71 11.92 -14.18
C SER A 248 -4.76 13.25 -13.42
N PRO A 249 -3.80 13.53 -12.53
CA PRO A 249 -3.80 14.74 -11.71
C PRO A 249 -3.42 16.01 -12.50
N TYR A 250 -3.17 15.93 -13.82
CA TYR A 250 -2.62 17.03 -14.59
C TYR A 250 -3.70 17.98 -15.13
N GLN A 251 -3.73 19.21 -14.59
CA GLN A 251 -4.63 20.29 -15.02
C GLN A 251 -4.49 20.70 -16.50
N SER A 252 -3.34 20.48 -17.13
CA SER A 252 -3.13 20.79 -18.56
C SER A 252 -4.06 20.00 -19.49
N LEU A 253 -4.64 18.89 -19.02
CA LEU A 253 -5.60 18.08 -19.77
C LEU A 253 -6.98 18.75 -19.94
N TYR A 254 -7.35 19.71 -19.07
CA TYR A 254 -8.65 20.38 -19.16
C TYR A 254 -8.80 21.20 -20.44
N GLN A 255 -7.74 21.86 -20.91
CA GLN A 255 -7.79 22.65 -22.14
C GLN A 255 -7.90 21.79 -23.40
N SER A 256 -7.19 20.65 -23.44
CA SER A 256 -7.28 19.71 -24.56
C SER A 256 -8.65 19.04 -24.64
N ARG A 257 -9.30 18.81 -23.49
CA ARG A 257 -10.69 18.32 -23.42
C ARG A 257 -11.68 19.28 -24.07
N ALA A 258 -11.54 20.60 -23.90
CA ALA A 258 -12.47 21.57 -24.46
C ALA A 258 -12.52 21.52 -26.00
N ALA A 259 -11.36 21.39 -26.66
CA ALA A 259 -11.28 21.27 -28.12
C ALA A 259 -11.94 19.98 -28.63
N PHE A 260 -11.72 18.87 -27.94
CA PHE A 260 -12.40 17.60 -28.23
C PHE A 260 -13.92 17.74 -28.13
N TYR A 261 -14.43 18.22 -27.00
CA TYR A 261 -15.88 18.35 -26.78
C TYR A 261 -16.52 19.31 -27.79
N HIS A 262 -15.85 20.43 -28.10
CA HIS A 262 -16.32 21.33 -29.15
C HIS A 262 -16.47 20.59 -30.50
N HIS A 263 -15.56 19.69 -30.84
CA HIS A 263 -15.69 18.91 -32.07
C HIS A 263 -16.86 17.91 -31.98
N VAL A 264 -16.99 17.17 -30.86
CA VAL A 264 -18.12 16.27 -30.63
C VAL A 264 -19.45 17.01 -30.77
N GLU A 265 -19.58 18.20 -30.18
CA GLU A 265 -20.77 19.05 -30.26
C GLU A 265 -21.11 19.47 -31.72
N ARG A 266 -20.09 19.74 -32.54
CA ARG A 266 -20.29 20.10 -33.96
C ARG A 266 -20.72 18.90 -34.82
N ASN A 267 -20.32 17.68 -34.46
CA ASN A 267 -20.70 16.46 -35.16
C ASN A 267 -22.01 15.91 -34.58
N LYS A 268 -23.14 16.16 -35.26
CA LYS A 268 -24.49 15.78 -34.78
C LYS A 268 -24.61 14.29 -34.42
N THR A 269 -23.99 13.40 -35.19
CA THR A 269 -24.04 11.96 -34.96
C THR A 269 -23.30 11.59 -33.68
N LEU A 270 -22.07 12.11 -33.50
CA LEU A 270 -21.28 11.85 -32.30
C LEU A 270 -21.92 12.47 -31.06
N ASN A 271 -22.43 13.70 -31.16
CA ASN A 271 -23.11 14.37 -30.06
C ASN A 271 -24.33 13.59 -29.56
N ALA A 272 -25.09 12.95 -30.46
CA ALA A 272 -26.24 12.13 -30.10
C ALA A 272 -25.86 10.80 -29.40
N LEU A 273 -24.65 10.32 -29.62
CA LEU A 273 -24.13 9.08 -29.04
C LEU A 273 -23.32 9.31 -27.77
N PHE A 274 -22.83 10.52 -27.54
CA PHE A 274 -22.03 10.85 -26.37
C PHE A 274 -22.89 10.99 -25.11
N ASP A 275 -22.48 10.31 -24.04
CA ASP A 275 -23.13 10.46 -22.74
C ASP A 275 -22.62 11.73 -22.04
N GLN A 276 -23.42 12.79 -22.00
CA GLN A 276 -23.04 14.06 -21.36
C GLN A 276 -22.90 13.94 -19.84
N ALA A 277 -23.49 12.92 -19.21
CA ALA A 277 -23.43 12.71 -17.75
C ALA A 277 -22.00 12.47 -17.24
N ASP A 278 -21.09 11.96 -18.08
CA ASP A 278 -19.70 11.66 -17.71
C ASP A 278 -18.78 12.91 -17.72
N VAL A 279 -19.23 14.05 -18.26
CA VAL A 279 -18.38 15.24 -18.51
C VAL A 279 -18.44 16.27 -17.39
N THR A 280 -19.56 16.34 -16.65
CA THR A 280 -19.85 17.45 -15.72
C THR A 280 -19.83 17.06 -14.25
N SER A 281 -19.67 15.78 -13.90
CA SER A 281 -19.57 15.40 -12.49
C SER A 281 -18.17 15.74 -11.97
N ASP A 282 -18.09 16.73 -11.07
CA ASP A 282 -17.16 16.63 -9.94
C ASP A 282 -17.17 15.17 -9.44
N PRO A 283 -16.01 14.56 -9.10
CA PRO A 283 -15.97 13.17 -8.67
C PRO A 283 -17.09 12.98 -7.66
N PRO A 284 -18.04 12.06 -7.91
CA PRO A 284 -19.29 12.05 -7.20
C PRO A 284 -18.99 12.07 -5.71
N SER A 285 -19.34 13.18 -5.06
CA SER A 285 -19.42 13.24 -3.60
C SER A 285 -20.56 12.34 -3.08
N ASP A 286 -21.29 11.73 -4.02
CA ASP A 286 -22.36 10.78 -3.84
C ASP A 286 -21.87 9.41 -3.39
N LEU A 287 -21.77 9.28 -2.06
CA LEU A 287 -22.00 8.03 -1.33
C LEU A 287 -23.45 7.49 -1.51
N THR A 288 -24.29 8.12 -2.34
CA THR A 288 -25.72 7.81 -2.51
C THR A 288 -25.98 6.73 -3.57
N GLN A 289 -25.01 6.35 -4.42
CA GLN A 289 -25.22 5.24 -5.39
C GLN A 289 -25.24 3.83 -4.76
N ILE A 290 -25.21 3.71 -3.42
CA ILE A 290 -25.58 2.48 -2.70
C ILE A 290 -27.10 2.23 -2.77
N GLU A 291 -27.93 3.19 -3.19
CA GLU A 291 -29.40 3.10 -3.17
C GLU A 291 -30.03 2.07 -4.13
N ASN A 292 -29.27 1.42 -5.02
CA ASN A 292 -29.79 0.37 -5.89
C ASN A 292 -29.41 -1.06 -5.45
N LEU A 293 -28.90 -1.25 -4.23
CA LEU A 293 -29.04 -2.55 -3.57
C LEU A 293 -30.54 -2.78 -3.31
N PRO A 294 -31.11 -3.97 -3.63
CA PRO A 294 -32.51 -4.25 -3.32
C PRO A 294 -32.73 -3.92 -1.85
N SER A 295 -33.64 -2.96 -1.59
CA SER A 295 -34.05 -2.47 -0.27
C SER A 295 -33.86 -3.56 0.77
N THR A 296 -32.70 -3.52 1.44
CA THR A 296 -32.44 -4.41 2.57
C THR A 296 -33.50 -4.05 3.58
N THR A 297 -34.31 -5.03 3.93
CA THR A 297 -35.27 -5.06 5.05
C THR A 297 -35.13 -3.87 5.99
N PRO A 298 -36.21 -3.11 6.30
CA PRO A 298 -36.14 -1.94 7.16
C PRO A 298 -35.33 -2.28 8.40
N PHE A 299 -34.23 -1.56 8.61
CA PHE A 299 -33.34 -1.82 9.73
C PHE A 299 -34.13 -1.64 11.02
N VAL A 300 -34.50 -2.76 11.65
CA VAL A 300 -35.19 -2.75 12.93
C VAL A 300 -34.14 -2.45 13.98
N TYR A 301 -34.17 -1.23 14.52
CA TYR A 301 -33.35 -0.89 15.67
C TYR A 301 -33.69 -1.86 16.81
N PRO A 302 -32.74 -2.64 17.33
CA PRO A 302 -33.06 -3.63 18.36
C PRO A 302 -33.68 -2.93 19.57
N ALA A 303 -34.93 -3.27 19.91
CA ALA A 303 -35.63 -2.68 21.06
C ALA A 303 -34.87 -2.89 22.39
N GLN A 304 -33.99 -3.90 22.45
CA GLN A 304 -33.09 -4.18 23.57
C GLN A 304 -32.05 -3.07 23.80
N LEU A 305 -31.60 -2.37 22.75
CA LEU A 305 -30.66 -1.25 22.89
C LEU A 305 -31.32 -0.03 23.53
N ALA A 306 -32.61 0.20 23.28
CA ALA A 306 -33.36 1.28 23.91
C ALA A 306 -33.62 1.04 25.42
N ALA A 307 -33.49 -0.21 25.89
CA ALA A 307 -33.72 -0.58 27.28
C ALA A 307 -32.49 -0.40 28.19
N ASP A 308 -31.28 -0.35 27.61
CA ASP A 308 -30.01 -0.14 28.34
C ASP A 308 -29.18 0.97 27.68
N PRO A 309 -29.33 2.24 28.13
CA PRO A 309 -28.59 3.38 27.59
C PRO A 309 -27.07 3.26 27.74
N ALA A 310 -26.58 2.52 28.74
CA ALA A 310 -25.14 2.35 28.94
C ALA A 310 -24.56 1.38 27.90
N GLN A 311 -25.28 0.29 27.62
CA GLN A 311 -24.92 -0.63 26.54
C GLN A 311 -25.03 0.03 25.17
N GLU A 312 -26.09 0.83 24.95
CA GLU A 312 -26.25 1.65 23.74
C GLU A 312 -25.08 2.63 23.56
N ASP A 313 -24.72 3.37 24.61
CA ASP A 313 -23.57 4.28 24.61
C ASP A 313 -22.26 3.55 24.30
N ALA A 314 -22.04 2.38 24.90
CA ALA A 314 -20.83 1.60 24.67
C ALA A 314 -20.73 1.11 23.21
N ILE A 315 -21.84 0.64 22.63
CA ILE A 315 -21.91 0.17 21.25
C ILE A 315 -21.67 1.34 20.29
N TRP A 316 -22.40 2.44 20.44
CA TRP A 316 -22.25 3.60 19.55
C TRP A 316 -20.90 4.29 19.70
N SER A 317 -20.36 4.37 20.92
CA SER A 317 -19.00 4.84 21.17
C SER A 317 -17.98 3.98 20.42
N ARG A 318 -18.16 2.65 20.37
CA ARG A 318 -17.28 1.75 19.62
C ARG A 318 -17.43 1.91 18.10
N VAL A 319 -18.65 2.06 17.60
CA VAL A 319 -18.92 2.34 16.18
C VAL A 319 -18.30 3.66 15.75
N LEU A 320 -18.52 4.74 16.52
CA LEU A 320 -17.95 6.05 16.27
C LEU A 320 -16.43 6.02 16.38
N TYR A 321 -15.87 5.26 17.33
CA TYR A 321 -14.43 5.03 17.39
C TYR A 321 -13.92 4.45 16.07
N PHE A 322 -14.53 3.41 15.51
CA PHE A 322 -14.10 2.89 14.20
C PHE A 322 -14.33 3.88 13.04
N ALA A 323 -15.46 4.59 13.03
CA ALA A 323 -15.77 5.56 11.99
C ALA A 323 -14.77 6.75 11.97
N LEU A 324 -14.39 7.25 13.15
CA LEU A 324 -13.51 8.39 13.33
C LEU A 324 -12.02 8.01 13.34
N TYR A 325 -11.70 6.81 13.83
CA TYR A 325 -10.35 6.31 14.08
C TYR A 325 -9.99 5.12 13.16
N ASN A 326 -10.36 5.20 11.87
CA ASN A 326 -10.01 4.15 10.91
C ASN A 326 -8.53 4.26 10.47
N ASP A 327 -7.74 3.29 10.93
CA ASP A 327 -6.31 3.02 10.65
C ASP A 327 -5.29 3.75 11.57
N PRO A 328 -4.90 3.16 12.73
CA PRO A 328 -3.84 3.72 13.59
C PRO A 328 -2.47 3.79 12.90
N SER A 329 -2.25 3.00 11.84
CA SER A 329 -0.99 3.02 11.08
C SER A 329 -0.89 4.20 10.09
N LYS A 330 -2.00 4.93 9.87
CA LYS A 330 -2.06 6.10 8.99
C LYS A 330 -2.70 7.28 9.72
N PRO A 331 -1.96 8.01 10.58
CA PRO A 331 -2.49 9.18 11.25
C PRO A 331 -3.04 10.19 10.23
N ARG A 332 -4.37 10.35 10.18
CA ARG A 332 -5.08 11.21 9.23
C ARG A 332 -4.97 12.67 9.69
N GLY A 333 -4.62 13.60 8.79
CA GLY A 333 -4.50 15.03 9.12
C GLY A 333 -5.85 15.75 9.20
N LEU A 334 -5.99 16.75 10.08
CA LEU A 334 -7.23 17.53 10.24
C LEU A 334 -7.57 18.45 9.06
N SER A 335 -6.62 18.84 8.18
CA SER A 335 -6.95 19.80 7.09
C SER A 335 -7.72 19.23 5.89
N TYR A 336 -7.95 17.92 5.83
CA TYR A 336 -8.74 17.30 4.76
C TYR A 336 -9.77 16.37 5.39
N ARG A 337 -10.88 16.92 5.88
CA ARG A 337 -12.23 16.61 5.36
C ARG A 337 -13.35 17.09 6.29
N PRO A 338 -14.43 17.68 5.73
CA PRO A 338 -15.72 17.80 6.42
C PRO A 338 -16.33 16.44 6.83
N SER A 339 -15.85 15.31 6.30
CA SER A 339 -16.43 13.96 6.50
C SER A 339 -16.25 13.36 7.90
N LEU A 340 -15.23 13.77 8.67
CA LEU A 340 -15.00 13.19 10.01
C LEU A 340 -15.95 13.78 11.05
N ALA A 341 -16.40 15.02 10.86
CA ALA A 341 -17.39 15.62 11.74
C ALA A 341 -18.83 15.21 11.35
N THR A 342 -19.06 14.73 10.12
CA THR A 342 -20.39 14.37 9.63
C THR A 342 -21.15 13.42 10.55
N PRO A 343 -20.56 12.33 11.09
CA PRO A 343 -21.28 11.48 12.05
C PRO A 343 -21.72 12.24 13.31
N LEU A 344 -20.94 13.22 13.76
CA LEU A 344 -21.26 14.02 14.96
C LEU A 344 -22.42 14.99 14.73
N LEU A 345 -22.70 15.33 13.47
CA LEU A 345 -23.80 16.22 13.09
C LEU A 345 -25.14 15.47 12.96
N VAL A 346 -25.15 14.14 13.02
CA VAL A 346 -26.37 13.32 12.88
C VAL A 346 -27.33 13.57 14.03
N CYS A 347 -26.87 13.49 15.28
CA CYS A 347 -27.69 13.72 16.46
C CYS A 347 -26.85 14.04 17.71
N LYS A 348 -27.51 14.49 18.79
CA LYS A 348 -26.86 14.83 20.08
C LYS A 348 -26.13 13.64 20.72
N LEU A 349 -26.65 12.42 20.56
CA LEU A 349 -26.01 11.20 21.06
C LEU A 349 -24.65 11.00 20.40
N PHE A 350 -24.60 11.11 19.07
CA PHE A 350 -23.38 10.92 18.31
C PHE A 350 -22.36 12.03 18.60
N ALA A 351 -22.82 13.28 18.76
CA ALA A 351 -21.96 14.36 19.21
C ALA A 351 -21.35 14.07 20.59
N ARG A 352 -22.16 13.71 21.59
CA ARG A 352 -21.71 13.40 22.96
C ARG A 352 -20.70 12.26 22.99
N LEU A 353 -20.97 11.16 22.28
CA LEU A 353 -20.13 9.97 22.29
C LEU A 353 -18.90 10.11 21.38
N GLY A 354 -18.99 10.87 20.30
CA GLY A 354 -17.93 10.99 19.31
C GLY A 354 -16.93 12.11 19.57
N ILE A 355 -17.29 13.18 20.29
CA ILE A 355 -16.35 14.27 20.67
C ILE A 355 -15.09 13.74 21.38
N PRO A 356 -15.19 12.86 22.40
CA PRO A 356 -14.01 12.30 23.04
C PRO A 356 -13.07 11.56 22.08
N HIS A 357 -13.62 10.87 21.08
CA HIS A 357 -12.83 10.15 20.06
C HIS A 357 -12.22 11.10 19.03
N LEU A 358 -12.94 12.14 18.63
CA LEU A 358 -12.46 13.17 17.71
C LEU A 358 -11.25 13.92 18.27
N TYR A 359 -11.31 14.29 19.56
CA TYR A 359 -10.26 15.04 20.25
C TYR A 359 -9.18 14.16 20.88
N LYS A 360 -9.30 12.83 20.83
CA LYS A 360 -8.35 11.92 21.47
C LYS A 360 -6.91 12.11 20.98
N SER A 361 -6.72 12.23 19.66
CA SER A 361 -5.40 12.30 19.02
C SER A 361 -5.38 13.25 17.81
N PRO A 362 -5.64 14.57 17.98
CA PRO A 362 -5.62 15.55 16.90
C PRO A 362 -4.30 15.57 16.11
N VAL A 363 -4.41 15.73 14.79
CA VAL A 363 -3.27 15.85 13.86
C VAL A 363 -3.31 17.21 13.17
N LEU A 364 -2.44 18.12 13.62
CA LEU A 364 -2.35 19.49 13.13
C LEU A 364 -1.37 19.55 11.96
N ASN A 365 -1.84 19.82 10.76
CA ASN A 365 -1.04 19.74 9.52
C ASN A 365 -0.89 21.08 8.79
N SER A 366 -1.41 22.16 9.37
CA SER A 366 -1.15 23.51 8.90
C SER A 366 -1.08 24.47 10.09
N PRO A 367 -0.38 25.60 9.95
CA PRO A 367 -0.37 26.60 11.01
C PRO A 367 -1.76 27.18 11.32
N LYS A 368 -2.61 27.32 10.30
CA LYS A 368 -4.01 27.70 10.48
C LYS A 368 -4.76 26.69 11.37
N ALA A 369 -4.57 25.39 11.14
CA ALA A 369 -5.20 24.35 11.97
C ALA A 369 -4.72 24.41 13.42
N LEU A 370 -3.44 24.67 13.67
CA LEU A 370 -2.90 24.88 15.03
C LEU A 370 -3.57 26.08 15.72
N ASN A 371 -3.64 27.23 15.07
CA ASN A 371 -4.24 28.43 15.66
C ASN A 371 -5.75 28.27 15.87
N SER A 372 -6.47 27.69 14.92
CA SER A 372 -7.90 27.38 15.09
C SER A 372 -8.14 26.39 16.22
N PHE A 373 -7.27 25.38 16.35
CA PHE A 373 -7.33 24.43 17.46
C PHE A 373 -7.05 25.12 18.80
N ALA A 374 -6.02 25.98 18.87
CA ALA A 374 -5.73 26.79 20.06
C ALA A 374 -6.94 27.64 20.48
N SER A 375 -7.53 28.33 19.51
CA SER A 375 -8.69 29.20 19.73
C SER A 375 -9.91 28.41 20.21
N GLU A 376 -10.21 27.26 19.60
CA GLU A 376 -11.33 26.40 20.00
C GLU A 376 -11.14 25.86 21.42
N LEU A 377 -9.90 25.46 21.79
CA LEU A 377 -9.59 25.00 23.15
C LEU A 377 -9.69 26.13 24.18
N GLY A 378 -9.31 27.36 23.80
CA GLY A 378 -9.52 28.56 24.63
C GLY A 378 -11.00 28.86 24.87
N LEU A 379 -11.84 28.65 23.85
CA LEU A 379 -13.30 28.81 23.96
C LEU A 379 -13.97 27.67 24.74
N LYS A 380 -13.42 26.45 24.66
CA LYS A 380 -13.97 25.24 25.29
C LYS A 380 -12.90 24.45 26.05
N PRO A 381 -12.50 24.90 27.25
CA PRO A 381 -11.46 24.23 28.04
C PRO A 381 -11.77 22.78 28.40
N LEU A 382 -13.05 22.39 28.45
CA LEU A 382 -13.46 20.99 28.70
C LEU A 382 -13.03 20.03 27.58
N LEU A 383 -12.52 20.51 26.45
CA LEU A 383 -11.96 19.66 25.42
C LEU A 383 -10.54 19.16 25.78
N PHE A 384 -9.79 19.89 26.64
CA PHE A 384 -8.45 19.50 27.07
C PHE A 384 -8.43 18.11 27.72
N GLN A 385 -9.46 17.77 28.51
CA GLN A 385 -9.56 16.46 29.17
C GLN A 385 -9.77 15.28 28.21
N HIS A 386 -10.08 15.51 26.94
CA HIS A 386 -10.23 14.45 25.93
C HIS A 386 -8.94 14.19 25.16
N ILE A 387 -8.01 15.14 25.13
CA ILE A 387 -6.75 15.02 24.40
C ILE A 387 -5.83 14.05 25.14
N ARG A 388 -5.36 13.02 24.44
CA ARG A 388 -4.39 12.04 24.92
C ARG A 388 -3.14 12.02 24.04
N GLY A 389 -3.27 12.34 22.76
CA GLY A 389 -2.14 12.51 21.86
C GLY A 389 -2.24 13.79 21.04
N LEU A 390 -1.09 14.35 20.65
CA LEU A 390 -1.00 15.51 19.77
C LEU A 390 0.06 15.24 18.70
N THR A 391 -0.32 15.28 17.42
CA THR A 391 0.61 15.11 16.30
C THR A 391 0.70 16.37 15.46
N ILE A 392 1.92 16.84 15.19
CA ILE A 392 2.21 18.02 14.38
C ILE A 392 2.80 17.59 13.04
N LYS A 393 2.18 18.01 11.94
CA LYS A 393 2.65 17.83 10.56
C LYS A 393 2.92 19.16 9.87
N ILE A 394 3.24 20.18 10.65
CA ILE A 394 3.50 21.54 10.20
C ILE A 394 4.99 21.65 9.90
N ASP A 395 5.34 22.28 8.78
CA ASP A 395 6.72 22.68 8.51
C ASP A 395 7.06 23.89 9.39
N PRO A 396 8.11 23.84 10.23
CA PRO A 396 8.47 24.96 11.07
C PRO A 396 9.03 26.11 10.24
N MET A 397 8.15 26.95 9.69
CA MET A 397 8.51 28.19 9.00
C MET A 397 8.04 29.38 9.82
N GLY A 398 8.86 29.86 10.76
CA GLY A 398 8.64 31.13 11.49
C GLY A 398 8.49 31.00 13.02
N ALA A 399 8.82 32.08 13.73
CA ALA A 399 8.86 32.14 15.20
C ALA A 399 7.48 32.23 15.86
N SER A 400 6.46 32.82 15.21
CA SER A 400 5.14 33.03 15.80
C SER A 400 4.35 31.74 16.09
N PHE A 401 4.81 30.60 15.59
CA PHE A 401 4.13 29.31 15.75
C PHE A 401 4.49 28.58 17.04
N SER A 402 5.63 28.90 17.65
CA SER A 402 6.07 28.23 18.88
C SER A 402 5.17 28.61 20.05
N GLU A 403 4.80 29.88 20.22
CA GLU A 403 4.05 30.34 21.40
C GLU A 403 2.66 29.71 21.52
N SER A 404 1.87 29.69 20.42
CA SER A 404 0.55 29.05 20.44
C SER A 404 0.65 27.55 20.71
N PHE A 405 1.69 26.89 20.18
CA PHE A 405 1.93 25.49 20.46
C PHE A 405 2.29 25.25 21.93
N GLU A 406 3.26 26.00 22.45
CA GLU A 406 3.72 25.92 23.84
C GLU A 406 2.57 26.09 24.84
N ASN A 407 1.71 27.09 24.60
CA ASN A 407 0.52 27.34 25.42
C ASN A 407 -0.48 26.16 25.38
N ILE A 408 -0.67 25.54 24.22
CA ILE A 408 -1.54 24.35 24.10
C ILE A 408 -0.96 23.20 24.90
N VAL A 409 0.33 22.87 24.72
CA VAL A 409 0.88 21.64 25.30
C VAL A 409 0.95 21.74 26.83
N ALA A 410 1.32 22.90 27.37
CA ALA A 410 1.29 23.15 28.81
C ALA A 410 -0.12 23.04 29.43
N SER A 411 -1.18 23.16 28.61
CA SER A 411 -2.58 23.14 29.06
C SER A 411 -3.27 21.77 28.97
N ILE A 412 -2.58 20.70 28.52
CA ILE A 412 -3.21 19.37 28.34
C ILE A 412 -2.80 18.42 29.48
N PRO A 413 -3.51 18.38 30.62
CA PRO A 413 -3.07 17.70 31.85
C PRO A 413 -2.98 16.17 31.75
N LYS A 414 -3.47 15.57 30.67
CA LYS A 414 -3.51 14.11 30.45
C LYS A 414 -2.84 13.73 29.12
N LEU A 415 -1.92 14.56 28.64
CA LEU A 415 -1.17 14.29 27.42
C LEU A 415 -0.25 13.09 27.63
N ARG A 416 -0.43 12.06 26.82
CA ARG A 416 0.38 10.84 26.82
C ARG A 416 1.32 10.78 25.63
N GLU A 417 0.91 11.31 24.49
CA GLU A 417 1.70 11.28 23.26
C GLU A 417 1.89 12.69 22.69
N LEU A 418 3.13 13.12 22.54
CA LEU A 418 3.50 14.32 21.80
C LEU A 418 4.40 13.94 20.64
N SER A 419 3.97 14.23 19.42
CA SER A 419 4.76 13.91 18.23
C SER A 419 4.76 14.96 17.14
N ALA A 420 5.84 15.06 16.39
CA ALA A 420 5.88 15.80 15.14
C ALA A 420 6.50 14.96 14.00
N THR A 421 6.07 15.18 12.75
CA THR A 421 6.63 14.48 11.57
C THR A 421 7.93 15.10 11.06
N LYS A 422 8.23 16.32 11.49
CA LYS A 422 9.46 17.05 11.24
C LYS A 422 9.95 17.59 12.58
N ALA A 423 11.25 17.84 12.67
CA ALA A 423 11.89 18.47 13.83
C ALA A 423 11.22 19.81 14.18
N PHE A 424 10.25 19.79 15.10
CA PHE A 424 9.47 20.96 15.47
C PHE A 424 10.13 21.65 16.67
N PRO A 425 10.50 22.94 16.56
CA PRO A 425 11.26 23.62 17.62
C PRO A 425 10.39 23.82 18.88
N LEU A 426 10.96 23.53 20.06
CA LEU A 426 10.38 23.80 21.37
C LEU A 426 11.43 24.50 22.25
N ARG A 427 11.10 25.68 22.80
CA ARG A 427 12.02 26.41 23.68
C ARG A 427 12.32 25.61 24.96
N TRP A 428 13.48 25.85 25.55
CA TRP A 428 13.89 25.19 26.79
C TRP A 428 12.90 25.46 27.94
N ASP A 429 12.43 26.69 28.09
CA ASP A 429 11.47 27.06 29.14
C ASP A 429 10.15 26.30 28.94
N ALA A 430 9.65 26.25 27.70
CA ALA A 430 8.44 25.51 27.39
C ALA A 430 8.60 23.98 27.51
N PHE A 431 9.80 23.44 27.29
CA PHE A 431 10.10 22.03 27.56
C PHE A 431 10.07 21.73 29.07
N TYR A 432 10.53 22.67 29.89
CA TYR A 432 10.45 22.58 31.34
C TYR A 432 9.00 22.71 31.84
N ASP A 433 8.26 23.72 31.37
CA ASP A 433 6.83 23.91 31.67
C ASP A 433 6.00 22.68 31.29
N LEU A 434 6.33 22.06 30.16
CA LEU A 434 5.72 20.82 29.71
C LEU A 434 5.95 19.67 30.70
N GLY A 435 7.19 19.56 31.19
CA GLY A 435 7.58 18.57 32.20
C GLY A 435 6.81 18.75 33.50
N GLU A 436 6.71 19.99 34.01
CA GLU A 436 6.01 20.28 35.26
C GLU A 436 4.49 20.03 35.16
N SER A 437 3.88 20.43 34.05
CA SER A 437 2.42 20.35 33.84
C SER A 437 1.94 18.95 33.44
N THR A 438 2.65 18.29 32.53
CA THR A 438 2.18 17.06 31.85
C THR A 438 3.22 15.95 31.80
N GLY A 439 4.48 16.21 32.19
CA GLY A 439 5.57 15.26 32.05
C GLY A 439 5.31 13.93 32.77
N SER A 440 4.60 13.97 33.91
CA SER A 440 4.19 12.77 34.65
C SER A 440 3.24 11.84 33.91
N SER A 441 2.57 12.29 32.85
CA SER A 441 1.67 11.47 32.03
C SER A 441 2.20 11.15 30.63
N ILE A 442 3.29 11.80 30.18
CA ILE A 442 3.83 11.60 28.83
C ILE A 442 4.52 10.24 28.76
N GLU A 443 4.03 9.40 27.85
CA GLU A 443 4.54 8.07 27.52
C GLU A 443 5.37 8.09 26.22
N LEU A 444 5.04 8.99 25.26
CA LEU A 444 5.73 9.12 23.98
C LEU A 444 6.04 10.59 23.67
N PHE A 445 7.32 10.88 23.39
CA PHE A 445 7.80 12.21 23.01
C PHE A 445 8.71 12.10 21.78
N ARG A 446 8.26 12.57 20.60
CA ARG A 446 9.04 12.45 19.34
C ARG A 446 8.95 13.63 18.39
N GLY A 447 9.94 13.77 17.51
CA GLY A 447 9.98 14.80 16.47
C GLY A 447 10.08 16.24 16.97
N ILE A 448 10.30 16.47 18.26
CA ILE A 448 10.49 17.80 18.83
C ILE A 448 11.99 18.10 18.89
N SER A 449 12.40 19.27 18.41
CA SER A 449 13.78 19.75 18.46
C SER A 449 13.92 20.83 19.53
N ILE A 450 14.89 20.65 20.42
CA ILE A 450 15.16 21.61 21.48
C ILE A 450 16.41 22.40 21.09
N PRO A 451 16.38 23.74 21.04
CA PRO A 451 17.54 24.55 20.72
C PRO A 451 18.77 24.19 21.57
N ARG A 452 19.96 24.30 20.98
CA ARG A 452 21.21 24.04 21.69
C ARG A 452 21.41 25.02 22.85
N ARG A 453 21.78 24.49 24.02
CA ARG A 453 22.26 25.24 25.19
C ARG A 453 23.65 24.74 25.60
N GLU A 454 24.49 25.62 26.14
CA GLU A 454 25.86 25.27 26.56
C GLU A 454 25.96 24.55 27.91
N ALA A 455 24.87 24.57 28.68
CA ALA A 455 24.74 23.84 29.93
C ALA A 455 23.25 23.74 30.28
N ALA A 456 22.71 22.53 30.26
CA ALA A 456 21.41 22.22 30.85
C ALA A 456 21.59 21.24 32.01
N SER A 457 20.72 21.35 33.02
CA SER A 457 20.67 20.38 34.12
C SER A 457 20.00 19.08 33.63
N PRO A 458 20.57 17.90 33.92
CA PRO A 458 19.92 16.61 33.67
C PRO A 458 18.60 16.42 34.41
N LEU A 459 18.34 17.20 35.47
CA LEU A 459 17.15 17.06 36.31
C LEU A 459 15.84 17.27 35.53
N VAL A 460 15.87 17.97 34.39
CA VAL A 460 14.67 18.11 33.54
C VAL A 460 14.07 16.76 33.14
N PHE A 461 14.88 15.70 33.04
CA PHE A 461 14.41 14.37 32.67
C PHE A 461 13.66 13.65 33.81
N THR A 462 13.81 14.09 35.08
CA THR A 462 13.04 13.52 36.20
C THR A 462 11.56 13.89 36.12
N LEU A 463 11.23 14.92 35.34
CA LEU A 463 9.86 15.36 35.10
C LEU A 463 9.05 14.38 34.22
N PHE A 464 9.71 13.41 33.57
CA PHE A 464 9.09 12.46 32.64
C PHE A 464 9.20 11.00 33.10
N PRO A 465 8.67 10.63 34.28
CA PRO A 465 8.82 9.29 34.85
C PRO A 465 8.11 8.18 34.06
N GLN A 466 7.09 8.52 33.25
CA GLN A 466 6.29 7.56 32.48
C GLN A 466 6.78 7.37 31.03
N LEU A 467 7.91 8.00 30.66
CA LEU A 467 8.37 8.03 29.27
C LEU A 467 8.85 6.65 28.81
N GLN A 468 8.22 6.13 27.74
CA GLN A 468 8.51 4.83 27.12
C GLN A 468 9.19 4.99 25.76
N GLU A 469 8.81 5.99 24.97
CA GLU A 469 9.47 6.35 23.71
C GLU A 469 9.96 7.80 23.76
N PHE A 470 11.27 7.99 23.55
CA PHE A 470 11.90 9.31 23.56
C PHE A 470 12.73 9.54 22.31
N GLU A 471 12.46 10.64 21.60
CA GLU A 471 13.35 11.18 20.57
C GLU A 471 14.06 12.43 21.09
N TRP A 472 15.39 12.36 21.15
CA TRP A 472 16.24 13.50 21.47
C TRP A 472 16.79 14.13 20.20
N ASN A 473 16.54 15.43 20.05
CA ASN A 473 16.99 16.24 18.92
C ASN A 473 17.48 17.61 19.41
N SER A 474 18.65 17.62 20.06
CA SER A 474 19.29 18.82 20.58
C SER A 474 20.79 18.62 20.78
N GLY A 475 21.60 19.56 20.30
CA GLY A 475 23.06 19.60 20.55
C GLY A 475 23.44 20.19 21.91
N THR A 476 22.54 20.14 22.90
CA THR A 476 22.77 20.69 24.24
C THR A 476 23.78 19.86 25.02
N THR A 477 24.65 20.54 25.74
CA THR A 477 25.66 19.95 26.63
C THR A 477 25.15 19.85 28.07
N PHE A 478 25.50 18.77 28.75
CA PHE A 478 25.14 18.50 30.16
C PHE A 478 26.42 18.45 31.02
N LYS A 479 26.41 19.14 32.18
CA LYS A 479 27.62 19.34 33.01
C LYS A 479 27.63 18.51 34.31
N ASP A 480 26.48 18.00 34.74
CA ASP A 480 26.31 17.34 36.04
C ASP A 480 26.09 15.83 35.88
N GLU A 481 26.52 15.06 36.87
CA GLU A 481 26.15 13.65 37.00
C GLU A 481 24.67 13.55 37.44
N PRO A 482 23.89 12.59 36.92
CA PRO A 482 22.51 12.42 37.32
C PRO A 482 22.47 11.90 38.76
N GLU A 483 21.83 12.63 39.67
CA GLU A 483 21.62 12.17 41.05
C GLU A 483 20.57 11.06 41.16
N VAL A 484 19.72 10.89 40.13
CA VAL A 484 18.57 9.99 40.14
C VAL A 484 18.49 9.22 38.82
N ASP A 485 18.23 7.92 38.91
CA ASP A 485 17.87 7.09 37.76
C ASP A 485 16.55 7.58 37.15
N THR A 486 16.66 8.35 36.07
CA THR A 486 15.54 8.72 35.22
C THR A 486 15.33 7.67 34.13
N PHE A 487 14.16 7.68 33.48
CA PHE A 487 13.86 6.78 32.35
C PHE A 487 13.82 5.28 32.67
N SER A 488 13.34 4.90 33.85
CA SER A 488 13.17 3.49 34.24
C SER A 488 12.24 2.70 33.29
N LEU A 489 11.24 3.38 32.70
CA LEU A 489 10.27 2.81 31.77
C LEU A 489 10.64 3.01 30.29
N LEU A 490 11.78 3.63 29.98
CA LEU A 490 12.14 3.93 28.60
C LEU A 490 12.46 2.65 27.82
N VAL A 491 11.64 2.33 26.83
CA VAL A 491 11.76 1.15 25.97
C VAL A 491 12.51 1.51 24.68
N LYS A 492 12.29 2.71 24.14
CA LYS A 492 12.85 3.14 22.86
C LYS A 492 13.46 4.53 22.94
N LEU A 493 14.70 4.64 22.49
CA LEU A 493 15.44 5.89 22.37
C LEU A 493 15.81 6.15 20.91
N THR A 494 15.42 7.31 20.39
CA THR A 494 15.86 7.82 19.09
C THR A 494 16.70 9.07 19.32
N VAL A 495 17.88 9.15 18.72
CA VAL A 495 18.79 10.29 18.89
C VAL A 495 19.21 10.81 17.53
N THR A 496 18.81 12.05 17.22
CA THR A 496 19.05 12.64 15.89
C THR A 496 20.20 13.63 15.91
N ILE A 497 20.11 14.66 16.73
CA ILE A 497 21.18 15.63 17.00
C ILE A 497 21.49 15.55 18.48
N PHE A 498 22.77 15.39 18.84
CA PHE A 498 23.21 15.32 20.22
C PHE A 498 24.65 15.76 20.40
N ASP A 499 24.98 16.14 21.64
CA ASP A 499 26.35 16.29 22.14
C ASP A 499 26.79 15.03 22.90
N GLU A 500 28.08 14.71 22.92
CA GLU A 500 28.60 13.51 23.58
C GLU A 500 28.25 13.44 25.08
N SER A 501 28.16 14.59 25.76
CA SER A 501 27.74 14.68 27.16
C SER A 501 26.36 14.06 27.41
N PHE A 502 25.44 14.09 26.43
CA PHE A 502 24.14 13.43 26.55
C PHE A 502 24.27 11.90 26.57
N LEU A 503 25.13 11.31 25.73
CA LEU A 503 25.36 9.86 25.76
C LEU A 503 26.16 9.43 27.00
N ASN A 504 27.07 10.26 27.49
CA ASN A 504 27.77 10.03 28.75
C ASN A 504 26.78 10.03 29.91
N LEU A 505 25.86 10.99 29.96
CA LEU A 505 24.76 11.04 30.91
C LEU A 505 23.92 9.75 30.89
N LEU A 506 23.47 9.32 29.70
CA LEU A 506 22.70 8.07 29.56
C LEU A 506 23.50 6.81 29.93
N SER A 507 24.84 6.85 29.82
CA SER A 507 25.70 5.73 30.22
C SER A 507 25.82 5.58 31.74
N GLN A 508 25.51 6.64 32.49
CA GLN A 508 25.50 6.64 33.96
C GLN A 508 24.16 6.19 34.53
N MET A 509 23.07 6.26 33.74
CA MET A 509 21.74 5.77 34.13
C MET A 509 21.59 4.26 33.91
N GLU A 510 20.69 3.60 34.63
CA GLU A 510 20.46 2.15 34.48
C GLU A 510 19.59 1.78 33.27
N LEU A 511 18.60 2.61 32.89
CA LEU A 511 17.69 2.41 31.74
C LEU A 511 17.15 0.97 31.58
N PRO A 512 16.65 0.30 32.64
CA PRO A 512 16.44 -1.15 32.67
C PRO A 512 15.50 -1.69 31.57
N SER A 513 14.55 -0.87 31.10
CA SER A 513 13.56 -1.26 30.08
C SER A 513 14.02 -1.07 28.63
N LEU A 514 15.20 -0.47 28.40
CA LEU A 514 15.63 -0.06 27.07
C LEU A 514 15.91 -1.25 26.16
N GLN A 515 15.19 -1.33 25.05
CA GLN A 515 15.27 -2.42 24.08
C GLN A 515 15.55 -1.93 22.65
N THR A 516 15.11 -0.71 22.31
CA THR A 516 15.26 -0.15 20.97
C THR A 516 16.10 1.13 21.00
N VAL A 517 17.14 1.21 20.16
CA VAL A 517 17.96 2.41 20.00
C VAL A 517 18.09 2.76 18.52
N GLU A 518 17.94 4.03 18.19
CA GLU A 518 18.08 4.55 16.83
C GLU A 518 18.92 5.82 16.80
N PHE A 519 20.12 5.76 16.22
CA PHE A 519 20.98 6.93 16.03
C PHE A 519 20.96 7.38 14.57
N SER A 520 20.85 8.69 14.35
CA SER A 520 20.88 9.25 13.00
C SER A 520 22.25 9.10 12.33
N ALA A 521 22.27 9.37 11.03
CA ALA A 521 23.38 9.08 10.13
C ALA A 521 24.68 9.85 10.39
N HIS A 522 24.70 10.84 11.29
CA HIS A 522 25.77 11.86 11.36
C HIS A 522 26.50 11.91 12.70
N SER A 523 26.13 11.07 13.66
CA SER A 523 26.67 11.16 15.00
C SER A 523 27.81 10.18 15.24
N ILE A 524 28.86 10.64 15.92
CA ILE A 524 30.02 9.83 16.32
C ILE A 524 29.98 9.68 17.85
N GLY A 525 30.45 8.55 18.37
CA GLY A 525 30.53 8.27 19.80
C GLY A 525 29.46 7.30 20.31
N GLY A 526 29.40 7.14 21.63
CA GLY A 526 28.50 6.20 22.31
C GLY A 526 29.11 4.86 22.69
N ALA A 527 30.44 4.71 22.63
CA ALA A 527 31.11 3.47 23.04
C ALA A 527 30.75 3.05 24.47
N ARG A 528 30.80 3.99 25.43
CA ARG A 528 30.39 3.77 26.84
C ARG A 528 28.92 3.37 26.95
N PHE A 529 28.06 4.00 26.15
CA PHE A 529 26.63 3.71 26.13
C PHE A 529 26.37 2.27 25.67
N PHE A 530 26.96 1.83 24.56
CA PHE A 530 26.81 0.45 24.09
C PHE A 530 27.49 -0.56 25.01
N GLN A 531 28.59 -0.20 25.67
CA GLN A 531 29.21 -1.07 26.66
C GLN A 531 28.29 -1.32 27.87
N LYS A 532 27.61 -0.28 28.37
CA LYS A 532 26.67 -0.38 29.50
C LYS A 532 25.35 -1.02 29.11
N HIS A 533 24.76 -0.62 27.98
CA HIS A 533 23.38 -0.92 27.63
C HIS A 533 23.21 -1.92 26.49
N GLY A 534 24.26 -2.22 25.71
CA GLY A 534 24.15 -3.05 24.50
C GLY A 534 23.62 -4.46 24.77
N GLY A 535 23.94 -5.05 25.93
CA GLY A 535 23.50 -6.40 26.31
C GLY A 535 21.99 -6.63 26.33
N LYS A 536 21.18 -5.58 26.51
CA LYS A 536 19.70 -5.64 26.53
C LYS A 536 19.04 -5.15 25.24
N LEU A 537 19.81 -4.55 24.32
CA LEU A 537 19.25 -4.03 23.07
C LEU A 537 18.82 -5.17 22.14
N ARG A 538 17.58 -5.08 21.66
CA ARG A 538 16.99 -6.01 20.69
C ARG A 538 16.91 -5.40 19.30
N ASP A 539 16.62 -4.11 19.21
CA ASP A 539 16.47 -3.40 17.95
C ASP A 539 17.42 -2.22 17.91
N LEU A 540 18.39 -2.25 17.01
CA LEU A 540 19.43 -1.23 16.91
C LEU A 540 19.43 -0.66 15.51
N THR A 541 19.27 0.64 15.36
CA THR A 541 19.39 1.34 14.07
C THR A 541 20.55 2.31 14.11
N LEU A 542 21.49 2.13 13.17
CA LEU A 542 22.71 2.94 13.08
C LEU A 542 23.00 3.31 11.62
N SER A 543 23.89 4.27 11.43
CA SER A 543 24.52 4.56 10.15
C SER A 543 25.55 3.50 9.78
N ALA A 544 25.81 3.29 8.49
CA ALA A 544 26.87 2.38 8.05
C ALA A 544 28.26 2.75 8.64
N PHE A 545 28.54 4.05 8.81
CA PHE A 545 29.79 4.53 9.41
C PHE A 545 29.91 4.13 10.89
N GLN A 546 28.83 4.24 11.66
CA GLN A 546 28.82 3.83 13.08
C GLN A 546 28.96 2.33 13.23
N ILE A 547 28.37 1.55 12.33
CA ILE A 547 28.48 0.08 12.36
C ILE A 547 29.93 -0.35 12.09
N GLU A 548 30.64 0.35 11.21
CA GLU A 548 32.06 0.10 10.90
C GLU A 548 33.03 0.68 11.93
N ASP A 549 32.56 1.52 12.86
CA ASP A 549 33.41 2.15 13.88
C ASP A 549 33.88 1.09 14.91
N PRO A 550 35.19 0.76 14.93
CA PRO A 550 35.71 -0.25 15.85
C PRO A 550 35.59 0.17 17.31
N THR A 551 35.44 1.47 17.61
CA THR A 551 35.30 1.97 18.98
C THR A 551 33.93 1.65 19.58
N LEU A 552 32.89 1.49 18.75
CA LEU A 552 31.56 1.10 19.22
C LEU A 552 31.46 -0.41 19.47
N ALA A 553 32.26 -1.20 18.72
CA ALA A 553 32.34 -2.65 18.83
C ALA A 553 30.95 -3.33 18.89
N ILE A 554 29.98 -2.86 18.10
CA ILE A 554 28.56 -3.18 18.29
C ILE A 554 28.25 -4.68 18.25
N TRP A 555 29.00 -5.46 17.45
CA TRP A 555 28.83 -6.90 17.33
C TRP A 555 29.17 -7.63 18.64
N ARG A 556 30.07 -7.06 19.44
CA ARG A 556 30.45 -7.56 20.76
C ARG A 556 29.59 -6.96 21.87
N SER A 557 29.29 -5.67 21.77
CA SER A 557 28.58 -4.91 22.79
C SER A 557 27.08 -5.23 22.83
N CYS A 558 26.49 -5.67 21.71
CA CYS A 558 25.05 -5.89 21.56
C CYS A 558 24.66 -7.36 21.27
N PRO A 559 25.05 -8.35 22.09
CA PRO A 559 24.88 -9.77 21.80
C PRO A 559 23.42 -10.25 21.71
N SER A 560 22.46 -9.48 22.21
CA SER A 560 21.02 -9.81 22.21
C SER A 560 20.24 -9.21 21.03
N MET A 561 20.93 -8.55 20.10
CA MET A 561 20.31 -7.83 18.99
C MET A 561 19.59 -8.80 18.05
N LYS A 562 18.31 -8.52 17.78
CA LYS A 562 17.43 -9.25 16.85
C LYS A 562 17.22 -8.51 15.54
N THR A 563 17.14 -7.19 15.58
CA THR A 563 16.96 -6.35 14.39
C THR A 563 18.08 -5.33 14.29
N LEU A 564 18.76 -5.31 13.14
CA LEU A 564 19.72 -4.26 12.77
C LEU A 564 19.14 -3.37 11.68
N GLY A 565 18.79 -2.14 12.04
CA GLY A 565 18.47 -1.06 11.12
C GLY A 565 19.74 -0.37 10.59
N VAL A 566 19.80 -0.12 9.28
CA VAL A 566 20.93 0.56 8.63
C VAL A 566 20.44 1.80 7.90
N TYR A 567 20.82 2.97 8.38
CA TYR A 567 20.55 4.24 7.70
C TYR A 567 21.36 4.38 6.41
N SER A 568 20.65 4.59 5.31
CA SER A 568 21.20 4.70 3.97
C SER A 568 21.41 6.17 3.58
N GLY A 569 22.58 6.74 3.86
CA GLY A 569 22.90 8.14 3.47
C GLY A 569 23.23 8.30 1.98
N ALA A 570 23.46 9.53 1.50
CA ALA A 570 23.83 9.78 0.09
C ALA A 570 25.08 9.02 -0.39
N LYS A 571 25.97 8.63 0.54
CA LYS A 571 27.19 7.84 0.31
C LYS A 571 27.00 6.32 0.45
N PHE A 572 25.75 5.82 0.45
CA PHE A 572 25.34 4.42 0.66
C PHE A 572 26.16 3.32 -0.06
N PRO A 573 26.83 3.55 -1.20
CA PRO A 573 27.63 2.52 -1.85
C PRO A 573 28.90 2.01 -1.13
N ALA A 574 29.56 2.84 -0.31
CA ALA A 574 30.97 2.57 0.03
C ALA A 574 31.19 1.61 1.22
N LEU A 575 30.19 1.36 2.06
CA LEU A 575 30.38 0.88 3.43
C LEU A 575 29.51 -0.35 3.72
N PHE A 576 29.79 -1.46 3.04
CA PHE A 576 29.21 -2.76 3.39
C PHE A 576 30.26 -3.70 3.96
N SER A 577 31.44 -3.18 4.35
CA SER A 577 32.46 -4.00 4.98
C SER A 577 32.03 -4.43 6.38
N PHE A 578 31.09 -3.72 7.01
CA PHE A 578 30.49 -4.19 8.25
C PHE A 578 29.79 -5.55 8.16
N LEU A 579 29.38 -5.97 6.96
CA LEU A 579 28.74 -7.28 6.76
C LEU A 579 29.76 -8.42 6.72
N THR A 580 31.06 -8.13 6.60
CA THR A 580 32.13 -9.12 6.61
C THR A 580 32.82 -9.16 7.98
N THR A 581 32.02 -9.35 9.03
CA THR A 581 32.53 -9.53 10.40
C THR A 581 33.01 -10.96 10.60
N ASP A 582 34.17 -11.12 11.25
CA ASP A 582 34.67 -12.43 11.70
C ASP A 582 33.91 -12.95 12.94
N GLN A 583 33.06 -12.11 13.54
CA GLN A 583 32.27 -12.46 14.72
C GLN A 583 30.91 -13.03 14.33
N THR A 584 30.59 -14.21 14.83
CA THR A 584 29.26 -14.80 14.68
C THR A 584 28.26 -14.14 15.62
N HIS A 585 27.13 -13.67 15.09
CA HIS A 585 26.04 -13.08 15.83
C HIS A 585 24.79 -13.97 15.77
N THR A 586 24.56 -14.75 16.83
CA THR A 586 23.59 -15.86 16.82
C THR A 586 22.13 -15.43 17.00
N THR A 587 21.85 -14.19 17.39
CA THR A 587 20.47 -13.71 17.65
C THR A 587 19.92 -12.80 16.57
N LEU A 588 20.73 -12.38 15.58
CA LEU A 588 20.30 -11.41 14.58
C LEU A 588 19.33 -12.08 13.59
N GLU A 589 18.06 -11.70 13.66
CA GLU A 589 16.97 -12.29 12.86
C GLU A 589 16.62 -11.42 11.64
N ARG A 590 16.79 -10.10 11.73
CA ARG A 590 16.35 -9.15 10.71
C ARG A 590 17.36 -8.03 10.45
N ILE A 591 17.60 -7.71 9.18
CA ILE A 591 18.32 -6.51 8.75
C ILE A 591 17.37 -5.58 7.99
N VAL A 592 17.29 -4.32 8.38
CA VAL A 592 16.36 -3.33 7.82
C VAL A 592 17.11 -2.13 7.27
N PHE A 593 17.14 -1.94 5.96
CA PHE A 593 17.66 -0.71 5.38
C PHE A 593 16.64 0.43 5.55
N LYS A 594 17.04 1.53 6.18
CA LYS A 594 16.18 2.69 6.42
C LYS A 594 16.58 3.88 5.54
N ASN A 595 15.56 4.67 5.22
CA ASN A 595 15.64 6.01 4.63
C ASN A 595 16.26 6.10 3.22
N PRO A 596 15.61 5.55 2.19
CA PRO A 596 16.10 5.64 0.81
C PRO A 596 15.55 6.90 0.13
N GLY A 597 15.38 8.04 0.83
CA GLY A 597 14.61 9.21 0.37
C GLY A 597 14.93 9.74 -1.04
N TYR A 598 16.00 9.26 -1.67
CA TYR A 598 16.43 9.55 -3.03
C TYR A 598 16.23 8.41 -4.06
N LEU A 599 15.80 7.21 -3.66
CA LEU A 599 15.78 6.01 -4.52
C LEU A 599 14.38 5.55 -4.94
N SER A 600 13.30 6.02 -4.31
CA SER A 600 11.94 5.52 -4.60
C SER A 600 11.34 6.06 -5.90
N SER A 601 11.94 7.08 -6.53
CA SER A 601 11.46 7.63 -7.82
C SER A 601 12.55 7.74 -8.91
N TYR A 602 13.83 7.70 -8.54
CA TYR A 602 14.93 7.84 -9.49
C TYR A 602 15.61 6.50 -9.76
N ARG A 603 15.81 6.19 -11.05
CA ARG A 603 16.63 5.06 -11.51
C ARG A 603 17.97 5.11 -10.76
N MET A 604 18.19 4.17 -9.84
CA MET A 604 19.47 4.03 -9.15
C MET A 604 20.61 4.16 -10.16
N GLY A 605 21.53 5.09 -9.92
CA GLY A 605 22.71 5.27 -10.77
C GLY A 605 23.51 3.96 -10.84
N GLN A 606 24.28 3.75 -11.91
CA GLN A 606 25.06 2.52 -12.08
C GLN A 606 26.01 2.26 -10.89
N THR A 607 26.60 3.32 -10.32
CA THR A 607 27.44 3.23 -9.12
C THR A 607 26.68 2.70 -7.90
N GLN A 608 25.46 3.18 -7.66
CA GLN A 608 24.60 2.71 -6.57
C GLN A 608 24.19 1.26 -6.78
N LYS A 609 23.80 0.88 -8.01
CA LYS A 609 23.47 -0.51 -8.35
C LYS A 609 24.66 -1.45 -8.13
N LYS A 610 25.87 -1.04 -8.53
CA LYS A 610 27.10 -1.83 -8.36
C LYS A 610 27.39 -2.08 -6.88
N ALA A 611 27.24 -1.06 -6.04
CA ALA A 611 27.50 -1.21 -4.63
C ALA A 611 26.42 -1.95 -3.86
N LEU A 612 25.14 -1.72 -4.18
CA LEU A 612 24.05 -2.55 -3.67
C LEU A 612 24.26 -4.02 -4.04
N LYS A 613 24.68 -4.30 -5.28
CA LYS A 613 25.07 -5.66 -5.69
C LYS A 613 26.22 -6.20 -4.84
N LYS A 614 27.26 -5.41 -4.59
CA LYS A 614 28.38 -5.78 -3.72
C LYS A 614 27.89 -6.09 -2.29
N ALA A 615 26.99 -5.27 -1.75
CA ALA A 615 26.37 -5.43 -0.43
C ALA A 615 25.61 -6.75 -0.31
N MET A 616 24.69 -7.00 -1.24
CA MET A 616 23.84 -8.19 -1.24
C MET A 616 24.69 -9.45 -1.40
N THR A 617 25.74 -9.38 -2.23
CA THR A 617 26.69 -10.49 -2.39
C THR A 617 27.50 -10.74 -1.12
N ALA A 618 27.99 -9.68 -0.46
CA ALA A 618 28.71 -9.80 0.81
C ALA A 618 27.80 -10.38 1.90
N LEU A 619 26.55 -9.93 1.99
CA LEU A 619 25.58 -10.46 2.96
C LEU A 619 25.30 -11.97 2.75
N LEU A 620 25.15 -12.38 1.49
CA LEU A 620 25.00 -13.80 1.13
C LEU A 620 26.26 -14.62 1.48
N ALA A 621 27.45 -14.06 1.28
CA ALA A 621 28.71 -14.71 1.64
C ALA A 621 28.88 -14.86 3.17
N SER A 622 28.41 -13.87 3.93
CA SER A 622 28.49 -13.84 5.40
C SER A 622 27.34 -14.52 6.11
N SER A 623 26.53 -15.36 5.45
CA SER A 623 25.36 -15.97 6.11
C SER A 623 25.74 -16.86 7.29
N SER A 624 26.96 -17.41 7.33
CA SER A 624 27.47 -18.17 8.48
C SER A 624 27.73 -17.29 9.70
N ALA A 625 28.02 -16.00 9.51
CA ALA A 625 28.17 -15.05 10.61
C ALA A 625 26.81 -14.72 11.25
N PHE A 626 25.70 -14.93 10.54
CA PHE A 626 24.34 -14.60 11.01
C PHE A 626 23.41 -15.81 10.90
N PRO A 627 23.64 -16.89 11.67
CA PRO A 627 22.90 -18.15 11.51
C PRO A 627 21.40 -18.04 11.82
N ALA A 628 20.98 -17.02 12.57
CA ALA A 628 19.57 -16.76 12.87
C ALA A 628 18.88 -15.80 11.90
N LEU A 629 19.60 -15.26 10.90
CA LEU A 629 19.05 -14.29 9.96
C LEU A 629 17.92 -14.94 9.16
N ARG A 630 16.75 -14.31 9.16
CA ARG A 630 15.55 -14.77 8.44
C ARG A 630 15.02 -13.73 7.48
N GLU A 631 15.35 -12.45 7.68
CA GLU A 631 14.74 -11.37 6.93
C GLU A 631 15.73 -10.24 6.60
N VAL A 632 15.72 -9.80 5.34
CA VAL A 632 16.43 -8.59 4.89
C VAL A 632 15.39 -7.68 4.23
N MET A 633 15.09 -6.54 4.84
CA MET A 633 14.14 -5.57 4.31
C MET A 633 14.86 -4.44 3.61
N HIS A 634 14.55 -4.21 2.33
CA HIS A 634 15.08 -3.07 1.58
C HIS A 634 13.94 -2.20 1.03
N PRO A 635 13.94 -0.90 1.31
CA PRO A 635 12.78 -0.04 1.06
C PRO A 635 12.62 0.31 -0.43
N SER A 636 13.67 0.19 -1.24
CA SER A 636 13.61 0.26 -2.71
C SER A 636 13.41 -1.10 -3.39
N CYS A 637 13.21 -2.18 -2.62
CA CYS A 637 12.94 -3.48 -3.21
C CYS A 637 11.51 -3.54 -3.71
N GLU A 638 11.36 -3.50 -5.03
CA GLU A 638 10.09 -3.62 -5.71
C GLU A 638 10.03 -4.93 -6.47
N TRP A 639 8.97 -5.70 -6.20
CA TRP A 639 8.78 -6.96 -6.90
C TRP A 639 8.27 -6.70 -8.32
N PRO A 640 8.98 -7.20 -9.34
CA PRO A 640 8.50 -7.18 -10.70
C PRO A 640 7.25 -8.03 -10.83
N THR A 641 6.38 -7.67 -11.76
CA THR A 641 5.04 -8.27 -11.83
C THR A 641 4.81 -9.02 -13.12
N SER A 642 5.53 -8.68 -14.18
CA SER A 642 5.54 -9.40 -15.44
C SER A 642 6.72 -10.39 -15.53
N GLU A 643 6.55 -11.47 -16.29
CA GLU A 643 7.58 -12.48 -16.53
C GLU A 643 8.90 -11.88 -17.09
N PRO A 644 8.86 -10.90 -18.03
CA PRO A 644 10.08 -10.22 -18.50
C PRO A 644 10.78 -9.43 -17.42
N GLU A 645 10.04 -8.66 -16.62
CA GLU A 645 10.64 -7.89 -15.54
C GLU A 645 11.26 -8.81 -14.49
N ILE A 646 10.62 -9.93 -14.18
CA ILE A 646 11.14 -10.96 -13.28
C ILE A 646 12.50 -11.45 -13.76
N SER A 647 12.61 -11.81 -15.04
CA SER A 647 13.86 -12.30 -15.62
C SER A 647 15.01 -11.28 -15.61
N LYS A 648 14.69 -9.98 -15.61
CA LYS A 648 15.65 -8.88 -15.63
C LYS A 648 15.92 -8.28 -14.25
N SER A 649 15.11 -8.62 -13.26
CA SER A 649 15.15 -7.96 -11.96
C SER A 649 16.28 -8.50 -11.09
N PRO A 650 17.23 -7.65 -10.66
CA PRO A 650 18.25 -8.08 -9.70
C PRO A 650 17.63 -8.45 -8.34
N TRP A 651 16.50 -7.83 -7.98
CA TRP A 651 15.80 -8.13 -6.73
C TRP A 651 15.31 -9.57 -6.67
N VAL A 652 14.78 -10.10 -7.78
CA VAL A 652 14.34 -11.51 -7.86
C VAL A 652 15.53 -12.44 -7.68
N ASN A 653 16.62 -12.20 -8.41
CA ASN A 653 17.82 -13.04 -8.31
C ASN A 653 18.38 -13.07 -6.88
N TRP A 654 18.45 -11.91 -6.22
CA TRP A 654 18.87 -11.86 -4.81
C TRP A 654 17.87 -12.56 -3.91
N ALA A 655 16.57 -12.32 -4.07
CA ALA A 655 15.57 -12.95 -3.23
C ALA A 655 15.59 -14.48 -3.34
N GLU A 656 15.78 -15.03 -4.54
CA GLU A 656 15.96 -16.48 -4.73
C GLU A 656 17.25 -16.98 -4.06
N SER A 657 18.35 -16.25 -4.20
CA SER A 657 19.63 -16.58 -3.54
C SER A 657 19.55 -16.54 -2.01
N PHE A 658 18.79 -15.59 -1.45
CA PHE A 658 18.52 -15.50 -0.02
C PHE A 658 17.62 -16.66 0.44
N LEU A 659 16.61 -17.01 -0.36
CA LEU A 659 15.68 -18.09 -0.02
C LEU A 659 16.35 -19.46 0.03
N GLU A 660 17.37 -19.72 -0.81
CA GLU A 660 18.21 -20.92 -0.72
C GLU A 660 18.88 -21.09 0.66
N ARG A 661 19.01 -20.00 1.42
CA ARG A 661 19.55 -19.94 2.78
C ARG A 661 18.47 -19.74 3.85
N SER A 662 17.20 -19.91 3.50
CA SER A 662 16.04 -19.63 4.37
C SER A 662 15.94 -18.17 4.85
N VAL A 663 16.46 -17.22 4.07
CA VAL A 663 16.35 -15.78 4.32
C VAL A 663 15.36 -15.18 3.33
N HIS A 664 14.44 -14.34 3.81
CA HIS A 664 13.49 -13.62 2.97
C HIS A 664 14.00 -12.21 2.68
N LEU A 665 14.12 -11.87 1.38
CA LEU A 665 14.24 -10.47 0.96
C LEU A 665 12.84 -9.86 0.93
N VAL A 666 12.66 -8.72 1.60
CA VAL A 666 11.36 -8.09 1.86
C VAL A 666 11.36 -6.64 1.35
N GLY A 667 10.28 -6.27 0.67
CA GLY A 667 10.04 -4.90 0.22
C GLY A 667 9.51 -3.97 1.32
N PRO A 668 9.28 -2.67 1.05
CA PRO A 668 8.84 -1.68 2.04
C PRO A 668 7.47 -1.99 2.67
N LYS A 669 6.66 -2.86 2.05
CA LYS A 669 5.32 -3.24 2.52
C LYS A 669 5.31 -4.53 3.34
N GLY A 670 6.47 -5.07 3.73
CA GLY A 670 6.55 -6.38 4.40
C GLY A 670 6.29 -7.58 3.47
N VAL A 671 6.15 -7.34 2.17
CA VAL A 671 5.92 -8.39 1.18
C VAL A 671 7.25 -8.96 0.70
N HIS A 672 7.43 -10.26 0.79
CA HIS A 672 8.60 -10.98 0.26
C HIS A 672 8.34 -11.53 -1.15
N TRP A 673 9.41 -11.80 -1.88
CA TRP A 673 9.33 -12.53 -3.14
C TRP A 673 8.85 -13.96 -2.90
N ARG A 674 7.84 -14.37 -3.66
CA ARG A 674 7.43 -15.76 -3.73
C ARG A 674 7.89 -16.32 -5.07
N PRO A 675 8.74 -17.35 -5.06
CA PRO A 675 9.11 -18.04 -6.30
C PRO A 675 7.84 -18.42 -7.05
N ARG A 676 7.75 -17.98 -8.31
CA ARG A 676 6.66 -18.42 -9.18
C ARG A 676 6.88 -19.87 -9.56
N LEU A 677 5.80 -20.55 -9.94
CA LEU A 677 5.85 -21.90 -10.50
C LEU A 677 6.87 -21.93 -11.66
N LYS A 678 8.05 -22.49 -11.39
CA LYS A 678 9.05 -22.78 -12.42
C LYS A 678 8.64 -24.09 -13.07
N PHE A 679 8.41 -24.06 -14.38
CA PHE A 679 8.25 -25.32 -15.09
C PHE A 679 9.59 -26.05 -15.05
N VAL A 680 9.57 -27.27 -14.53
CA VAL A 680 10.68 -28.21 -14.75
C VAL A 680 10.67 -28.52 -16.23
N THR A 681 11.48 -27.80 -17.01
CA THR A 681 11.79 -28.21 -18.36
C THR A 681 12.39 -29.59 -18.23
N LYS A 682 11.67 -30.63 -18.68
CA LYS A 682 12.27 -31.96 -18.82
C LYS A 682 13.53 -31.75 -19.63
N SER A 683 14.69 -31.87 -19.00
CA SER A 683 15.96 -31.81 -19.70
C SER A 683 15.84 -32.86 -20.80
N LYS A 684 16.05 -32.44 -22.06
CA LYS A 684 16.12 -33.38 -23.17
C LYS A 684 17.26 -34.33 -22.84
N LYS A 685 16.93 -35.55 -22.41
CA LYS A 685 17.86 -36.67 -22.35
C LYS A 685 18.28 -37.04 -23.75
#